data_AF-A0A932RHT1-F1
#
_entry.id   AF-A0A932RHT1-F1
#
_cell.length_a   1.000
_cell.length_b   1.000
_cell.length_c   1.000
_cell.angle_alpha   90.00
_cell.angle_beta   90.00
_cell.angle_gamma   90.00
#
_symmetry.space_group_name_H-M   'P 1'
#
loop_
_entity.id
_entity.type
_entity.pdbx_description
1 polymer ?
#
loop_
_entity_poly.entity_id
_entity_poly.type
_entity_poly.pdbx_seq_one_letter_code
_entity_poly.pdbx_strand_id
1 'polypeptide(L)'
;MSKLICTSAIQGATETVARAKSKLAEAIAAKGADHRVGFPDTAYYLPVIYSFTGRKVEKLCDLQEVLAYCDDLLPAPPTAEVWLPYLGATLDAGVATLFAFEAIEACKTLIGPNPCDGIWLGAANDVIMRERGVEFVDGTAPGFAAVVGAAPSAQTAVQIARELQEKNLYVFMAGASHGATFAEQLASEGVQLGWETRLVPFGREVSAAIYALGFANRAALSFGGVAPGDFERNLRYNKNRIFAFVMALGEVDSEKYAAAAGAINYGFPTIADTDIPEILPTGVCTYEHVVANVPHEKIVDRALEVRGCKVKIAKVPIPVPYGRAFEGERIRKSDAHAEFGGNKTIAFEFVTMCEMDEIDDGVIEVLGPDIDAAPEGSALPLAIWVQVAGRKMQQDFEPVLERQIHHLLNGAEGIWHMGQRDIVWTRVSKAAYARGLRLRHYGEIIHAKFLNEYPAIVDKVNVTLITDPAEVERRLERARKVYVERNRRMESMTDESVDTFYSCLLCQSFAPNHVCIITPERLGLCGAYNWLDGKAAFEIDETGPNQPVGKGACLDPVRGIWEGVNNFVYQHSHKAISAFTAYSVMDRPMTSCGCFEVIVAYVPECNGVMAVNREYLGDTPTGMPFSTLAGTVGGGAQTPGFMGCGKAFLTSRKFLYADGGLSRLVWMPKELKEALRDDLMKRLQERGTPDLLDQIADETVATDSHAVLAFMQKVGHPARDLAEMGSLWSDGDEPVAATAQPPRAMEASLETVVEAPPAMKKAPVEPDAAVAKPLIAAEVEKPAPPAGPNGHLDRVALSAELKAELKGEILREVVGEIIGVLQEKFLGKRFAITSPTSGNGEAPTPVVETVTAREPLRYAADKLAAVTAFPIPKEPSSERIERVRFGATRAEGGTRGRTITLGGQNCLPFHFFEGNVPHPPVLALEVFDTVSDKVSPVLRAAWGDLLYQPVRMAEKCVEYGAEAVAVRLEGTHPEKGGKSAEQSLALVKEILAAVEVPLIITAHNHFDSANEVMKKIASACAGERLLLNWVESANYRTIAGVALAYGHCVVAQSPIDVNMCKQLNILLANMSIPRDRIVIDPLASALGYGLEYTYSVMERIRLTCLGGDNALSFPMILMVGQEAWKTKESRAAEADFPTWGNLNKRAVLWEIQTAMPFVQAGADLLVLNHPESLAAIRRTIHKLAANQKEN
;
A
#
# COMPACT_ATOMS: atom_id res chain seq x y z
N MET A 1 2.37 -46.23 -2.04
CA MET A 1 2.51 -45.94 -0.59
C MET A 1 3.81 -46.52 -0.09
N SER A 2 4.81 -45.68 0.10
CA SER A 2 6.11 -46.09 0.65
C SER A 2 6.06 -46.21 2.17
N LYS A 3 6.46 -47.38 2.71
CA LYS A 3 6.66 -47.55 4.16
C LYS A 3 7.76 -46.63 4.71
N LEU A 4 8.81 -46.40 3.92
CA LEU A 4 9.95 -45.58 4.33
C LEU A 4 9.53 -44.14 4.57
N ILE A 5 8.77 -43.53 3.65
CA ILE A 5 8.24 -42.16 3.81
C ILE A 5 7.36 -42.06 5.05
N CYS A 6 6.43 -43.00 5.25
CA CYS A 6 5.56 -43.00 6.44
C CYS A 6 6.38 -43.09 7.73
N THR A 7 7.41 -43.95 7.78
CA THR A 7 8.29 -44.10 8.94
C THR A 7 9.10 -42.83 9.20
N SER A 8 9.76 -42.27 8.17
CA SER A 8 10.57 -41.06 8.28
C SER A 8 9.76 -39.83 8.67
N ALA A 9 8.55 -39.67 8.12
CA ALA A 9 7.66 -38.56 8.45
C ALA A 9 7.12 -38.65 9.88
N ILE A 10 6.70 -39.83 10.34
CA ILE A 10 6.21 -40.04 11.72
C ILE A 10 7.36 -39.85 12.73
N GLN A 11 8.57 -40.32 12.41
CA GLN A 11 9.77 -40.08 13.23
C GLN A 11 10.12 -38.58 13.28
N GLY A 12 10.22 -37.91 12.12
CA GLY A 12 10.54 -36.49 12.05
C GLY A 12 9.50 -35.59 12.71
N ALA A 13 8.22 -35.96 12.66
CA ALA A 13 7.15 -35.30 13.40
C ALA A 13 7.36 -35.43 14.92
N THR A 14 7.67 -36.63 15.40
CA THR A 14 7.95 -36.90 16.82
C THR A 14 9.17 -36.10 17.31
N GLU A 15 10.24 -36.11 16.52
CA GLU A 15 11.47 -35.32 16.78
C GLU A 15 11.18 -33.82 16.80
N THR A 16 10.35 -33.33 15.88
CA THR A 16 9.99 -31.90 15.77
C THR A 16 9.07 -31.44 16.91
N VAL A 17 8.06 -32.23 17.31
CA VAL A 17 7.18 -31.92 18.44
C VAL A 17 7.98 -31.89 19.76
N ALA A 18 8.92 -32.83 19.95
CA ALA A 18 9.83 -32.80 21.09
C ALA A 18 10.73 -31.54 21.09
N ARG A 19 11.27 -31.16 19.93
CA ARG A 19 12.06 -29.93 19.76
C ARG A 19 11.23 -28.66 20.04
N ALA A 20 9.98 -28.61 19.59
CA ALA A 20 9.06 -27.51 19.87
C ALA A 20 8.75 -27.38 21.37
N LYS A 21 8.54 -28.50 22.07
CA LYS A 21 8.35 -28.53 23.52
C LYS A 21 9.59 -28.02 24.28
N SER A 22 10.79 -28.38 23.85
CA SER A 22 12.03 -27.80 24.40
C SER A 22 12.10 -26.29 24.16
N LYS A 23 11.84 -25.84 22.93
CA LYS A 23 11.93 -24.43 22.57
C LYS A 23 10.88 -23.56 23.28
N LEU A 24 9.69 -24.12 23.53
CA LEU A 24 8.66 -23.47 24.35
C LEU A 24 9.06 -23.42 25.84
N ALA A 25 9.68 -24.48 26.38
CA ALA A 25 10.18 -24.47 27.75
C ALA A 25 11.29 -23.44 27.95
N GLU A 26 12.22 -23.29 26.98
CA GLU A 26 13.20 -22.19 26.93
C GLU A 26 12.50 -20.82 26.94
N ALA A 27 11.48 -20.62 26.09
CA ALA A 27 10.76 -19.36 25.98
C ALA A 27 10.02 -19.00 27.28
N ILE A 28 9.31 -19.96 27.88
CA ILE A 28 8.60 -19.78 29.16
C ILE A 28 9.59 -19.50 30.30
N ALA A 29 10.74 -20.19 30.35
CA ALA A 29 11.77 -19.91 31.35
C ALA A 29 12.42 -18.52 31.19
N ALA A 30 12.53 -18.02 29.96
CA ALA A 30 13.14 -16.72 29.66
C ALA A 30 12.17 -15.52 29.74
N LYS A 31 10.85 -15.75 29.61
CA LYS A 31 9.84 -14.67 29.45
C LYS A 31 8.63 -14.75 30.39
N GLY A 32 8.38 -15.91 31.01
CA GLY A 32 7.17 -16.22 31.77
C GLY A 32 6.04 -16.80 30.89
N ALA A 33 5.17 -17.62 31.48
CA ALA A 33 4.11 -18.33 30.74
C ALA A 33 3.03 -17.39 30.17
N ASP A 34 2.71 -16.30 30.88
CA ASP A 34 1.76 -15.27 30.44
C ASP A 34 2.31 -14.32 29.37
N HIS A 35 3.56 -14.47 28.92
CA HIS A 35 4.15 -13.58 27.92
C HIS A 35 3.45 -13.71 26.57
N ARG A 36 3.16 -12.58 25.93
CA ARG A 36 2.47 -12.53 24.63
C ARG A 36 3.34 -13.18 23.55
N VAL A 37 2.72 -13.96 22.68
CA VAL A 37 3.36 -14.60 21.51
C VAL A 37 2.51 -14.39 20.26
N GLY A 38 3.14 -14.37 19.09
CA GLY A 38 2.48 -14.16 17.79
C GLY A 38 3.46 -13.75 16.70
N PHE A 39 2.98 -13.63 15.46
CA PHE A 39 3.73 -13.04 14.35
C PHE A 39 3.47 -11.52 14.22
N PRO A 40 4.40 -10.74 13.64
CA PRO A 40 4.24 -9.30 13.50
C PRO A 40 3.04 -8.92 12.63
N ASP A 41 2.29 -7.91 13.09
CA ASP A 41 1.23 -7.21 12.34
C ASP A 41 0.25 -8.14 11.59
N THR A 42 -0.26 -9.16 12.30
CA THR A 42 -1.35 -10.03 11.81
C THR A 42 -2.54 -10.10 12.76
N ALA A 43 -3.75 -10.10 12.19
CA ALA A 43 -5.02 -10.34 12.88
C ALA A 43 -5.36 -11.85 13.01
N TYR A 44 -4.52 -12.72 12.47
CA TYR A 44 -4.74 -14.17 12.38
C TYR A 44 -3.90 -14.99 13.37
N TYR A 45 -3.37 -14.35 14.43
CA TYR A 45 -2.64 -15.00 15.52
C TYR A 45 -1.42 -15.80 15.05
N LEU A 46 -1.42 -17.12 15.25
CA LEU A 46 -0.55 -18.08 14.56
C LEU A 46 -1.40 -18.74 13.47
N PRO A 47 -1.26 -18.35 12.18
CA PRO A 47 -2.32 -18.57 11.21
C PRO A 47 -2.61 -20.02 10.82
N VAL A 48 -1.65 -20.95 10.93
CA VAL A 48 -1.88 -22.38 10.62
C VAL A 48 -2.63 -23.06 11.77
N ILE A 49 -2.24 -22.78 13.02
CA ILE A 49 -2.97 -23.24 14.21
C ILE A 49 -4.38 -22.63 14.23
N TYR A 50 -4.52 -21.33 13.96
CA TYR A 50 -5.79 -20.62 14.01
C TYR A 50 -6.76 -21.04 12.90
N SER A 51 -6.28 -21.29 11.68
CA SER A 51 -7.13 -21.79 10.59
C SER A 51 -7.61 -23.22 10.84
N PHE A 52 -6.75 -24.10 11.39
CA PHE A 52 -7.11 -25.50 11.62
C PHE A 52 -8.01 -25.70 12.84
N THR A 53 -7.77 -24.95 13.92
CA THR A 53 -8.37 -25.25 15.24
C THR A 53 -9.29 -24.15 15.77
N GLY A 54 -9.27 -22.96 15.16
CA GLY A 54 -9.94 -21.76 15.69
C GLY A 54 -9.32 -21.20 16.99
N ARG A 55 -8.30 -21.87 17.55
CA ARG A 55 -7.63 -21.45 18.80
C ARG A 55 -6.84 -20.17 18.56
N LYS A 56 -7.17 -19.13 19.34
CA LYS A 56 -6.42 -17.88 19.40
C LYS A 56 -5.23 -18.07 20.33
N VAL A 57 -4.06 -18.31 19.77
CA VAL A 57 -2.81 -18.32 20.54
C VAL A 57 -2.39 -16.86 20.76
N GLU A 58 -2.42 -16.41 22.02
CA GLU A 58 -2.02 -15.05 22.41
C GLU A 58 -0.84 -15.05 23.40
N LYS A 59 -0.63 -16.15 24.14
CA LYS A 59 0.40 -16.33 25.17
C LYS A 59 1.22 -17.62 24.99
N LEU A 60 2.40 -17.67 25.62
CA LEU A 60 3.24 -18.88 25.64
C LEU A 60 2.57 -20.08 26.35
N CYS A 61 1.69 -19.86 27.33
CA CYS A 61 0.89 -20.95 27.91
C CYS A 61 -0.03 -21.63 26.89
N ASP A 62 -0.61 -20.88 25.94
CA ASP A 62 -1.60 -21.41 24.99
C ASP A 62 -0.95 -22.41 24.01
N LEU A 63 0.34 -22.21 23.70
CA LEU A 63 1.15 -23.15 22.93
C LEU A 63 1.35 -24.49 23.64
N GLN A 64 1.20 -24.57 24.98
CA GLN A 64 1.28 -25.84 25.70
C GLN A 64 0.07 -26.73 25.39
N GLU A 65 -1.12 -26.16 25.23
CA GLU A 65 -2.31 -26.90 24.78
C GLU A 65 -2.18 -27.34 23.31
N VAL A 66 -1.63 -26.50 22.45
CA VAL A 66 -1.36 -26.86 21.04
C VAL A 66 -0.37 -28.02 20.95
N LEU A 67 0.74 -27.97 21.69
CA LEU A 67 1.74 -29.03 21.69
C LEU A 67 1.31 -30.31 22.45
N ALA A 68 0.26 -30.24 23.27
CA ALA A 68 -0.42 -31.43 23.80
C ALA A 68 -1.33 -32.05 22.73
N TYR A 69 -2.11 -31.25 21.99
CA TYR A 69 -2.90 -31.73 20.85
C TYR A 69 -2.02 -32.32 19.73
N CYS A 70 -0.77 -31.85 19.57
CA CYS A 70 0.20 -32.52 18.70
C CYS A 70 0.53 -33.96 19.12
N ASP A 71 0.44 -34.34 20.40
CA ASP A 71 0.66 -35.72 20.83
C ASP A 71 -0.48 -36.64 20.38
N ASP A 72 -1.73 -36.16 20.45
CA ASP A 72 -2.92 -36.89 19.98
C ASP A 72 -2.87 -37.16 18.45
N LEU A 73 -2.13 -36.33 17.71
CA LEU A 73 -1.91 -36.44 16.26
C LEU A 73 -0.69 -37.29 15.88
N LEU A 74 0.12 -37.78 16.83
CA LEU A 74 1.31 -38.59 16.55
C LEU A 74 1.00 -40.11 16.61
N PRO A 75 0.97 -40.81 15.47
CA PRO A 75 0.69 -42.24 15.43
C PRO A 75 1.92 -43.10 15.81
N ALA A 76 1.68 -44.36 16.14
CA ALA A 76 2.76 -45.35 16.26
C ALA A 76 3.45 -45.61 14.91
N PRO A 77 4.78 -45.87 14.86
CA PRO A 77 5.50 -46.17 13.63
C PRO A 77 4.93 -47.38 12.85
N PRO A 78 5.05 -47.41 11.51
CA PRO A 78 4.48 -48.49 10.69
C PRO A 78 5.05 -49.87 11.00
N THR A 79 4.16 -50.83 11.25
CA THR A 79 4.47 -52.22 11.62
C THR A 79 5.39 -52.94 10.62
N ALA A 80 6.13 -53.96 11.09
CA ALA A 80 6.92 -54.83 10.23
C ALA A 80 6.07 -55.46 9.11
N GLU A 81 4.89 -55.96 9.48
CA GLU A 81 3.93 -56.65 8.64
C GLU A 81 2.63 -55.82 8.53
N VAL A 82 2.04 -55.75 7.33
CA VAL A 82 0.78 -55.03 7.01
C VAL A 82 0.80 -53.52 7.37
N TRP A 83 1.54 -52.72 6.59
CA TRP A 83 1.67 -51.26 6.78
C TRP A 83 0.64 -50.39 6.02
N LEU A 84 -0.57 -50.91 5.77
CA LEU A 84 -1.63 -50.19 5.04
C LEU A 84 -2.99 -50.32 5.74
N PRO A 85 -3.82 -49.25 5.77
CA PRO A 85 -3.61 -47.92 5.18
C PRO A 85 -3.01 -46.90 6.18
N TYR A 86 -1.75 -46.48 5.98
CA TYR A 86 -1.06 -45.51 6.85
C TYR A 86 -1.07 -44.04 6.35
N LEU A 87 -1.70 -43.73 5.20
CA LEU A 87 -1.64 -42.38 4.63
C LEU A 87 -2.23 -41.32 5.55
N GLY A 88 -3.43 -41.56 6.13
CA GLY A 88 -4.07 -40.63 7.08
C GLY A 88 -3.14 -40.31 8.25
N ALA A 89 -2.73 -41.34 9.00
CA ALA A 89 -1.79 -41.21 10.12
C ALA A 89 -0.48 -40.46 9.76
N THR A 90 0.04 -40.66 8.54
CA THR A 90 1.22 -39.91 8.05
C THR A 90 0.92 -38.43 7.82
N LEU A 91 -0.28 -38.11 7.34
CA LEU A 91 -0.74 -36.74 7.15
C LEU A 91 -1.08 -36.04 8.48
N ASP A 92 -1.61 -36.77 9.47
CA ASP A 92 -1.87 -36.28 10.83
C ASP A 92 -0.56 -35.89 11.53
N ALA A 93 0.46 -36.77 11.44
CA ALA A 93 1.82 -36.46 11.88
C ALA A 93 2.41 -35.24 11.12
N GLY A 94 2.06 -35.08 9.85
CA GLY A 94 2.35 -33.87 9.07
C GLY A 94 1.74 -32.61 9.67
N VAL A 95 0.46 -32.63 10.08
CA VAL A 95 -0.20 -31.49 10.74
C VAL A 95 0.45 -31.19 12.09
N ALA A 96 0.77 -32.21 12.90
CA ALA A 96 1.50 -32.05 14.16
C ALA A 96 2.87 -31.35 13.95
N THR A 97 3.56 -31.68 12.85
CA THR A 97 4.81 -31.03 12.44
C THR A 97 4.60 -29.56 12.10
N LEU A 98 3.53 -29.20 11.39
CA LEU A 98 3.23 -27.81 11.04
C LEU A 98 2.94 -26.94 12.27
N PHE A 99 2.14 -27.43 13.23
CA PHE A 99 1.91 -26.73 14.49
C PHE A 99 3.19 -26.60 15.32
N ALA A 100 4.03 -27.65 15.34
CA ALA A 100 5.32 -27.61 16.01
C ALA A 100 6.30 -26.62 15.35
N PHE A 101 6.31 -26.50 14.02
CA PHE A 101 7.04 -25.46 13.31
C PHE A 101 6.52 -24.06 13.66
N GLU A 102 5.21 -23.84 13.64
CA GLU A 102 4.63 -22.53 13.95
C GLU A 102 4.94 -22.11 15.39
N ALA A 103 4.90 -23.05 16.34
CA ALA A 103 5.34 -22.84 17.72
C ALA A 103 6.85 -22.53 17.85
N ILE A 104 7.71 -23.23 17.10
CA ILE A 104 9.16 -22.98 17.07
C ILE A 104 9.46 -21.57 16.54
N GLU A 105 8.90 -21.21 15.40
CA GLU A 105 9.09 -19.90 14.78
C GLU A 105 8.52 -18.77 15.65
N ALA A 106 7.34 -18.97 16.24
CA ALA A 106 6.76 -18.02 17.19
C ALA A 106 7.64 -17.83 18.44
N CYS A 107 8.30 -18.89 18.94
CA CYS A 107 9.29 -18.77 20.01
C CYS A 107 10.58 -18.06 19.56
N LYS A 108 11.04 -18.25 18.32
CA LYS A 108 12.22 -17.56 17.76
C LYS A 108 12.06 -16.04 17.75
N THR A 109 10.86 -15.51 17.50
CA THR A 109 10.61 -14.05 17.61
C THR A 109 10.89 -13.48 19.02
N LEU A 110 10.80 -14.32 20.07
CA LEU A 110 10.94 -13.91 21.47
C LEU A 110 12.32 -14.19 22.07
N ILE A 111 12.93 -15.34 21.74
CA ILE A 111 14.21 -15.80 22.33
C ILE A 111 15.32 -16.09 21.31
N GLY A 112 15.07 -15.88 20.02
CA GLY A 112 16.06 -15.99 18.96
C GLY A 112 16.31 -17.40 18.41
N PRO A 113 17.01 -17.51 17.25
CA PRO A 113 17.54 -16.40 16.45
C PRO A 113 16.43 -15.54 15.80
N ASN A 114 16.73 -14.28 15.48
CA ASN A 114 15.77 -13.38 14.83
C ASN A 114 15.41 -13.92 13.42
N PRO A 115 14.13 -14.18 13.10
CA PRO A 115 13.73 -14.64 11.77
C PRO A 115 13.81 -13.55 10.68
N CYS A 116 13.97 -12.28 11.07
CA CYS A 116 14.04 -11.12 10.17
C CYS A 116 15.43 -10.46 10.26
N ASP A 117 16.47 -11.12 9.74
CA ASP A 117 17.87 -10.66 9.79
C ASP A 117 18.59 -10.87 8.44
N GLY A 118 19.50 -9.96 8.08
CA GLY A 118 20.28 -10.01 6.84
C GLY A 118 19.41 -10.03 5.58
N ILE A 119 19.32 -11.20 4.94
CA ILE A 119 18.45 -11.45 3.77
C ILE A 119 17.07 -11.99 4.15
N TRP A 120 16.87 -12.47 5.38
CA TRP A 120 15.67 -13.22 5.78
C TRP A 120 14.52 -12.31 6.18
N LEU A 121 13.31 -12.64 5.71
CA LEU A 121 12.11 -11.79 5.85
C LEU A 121 11.14 -12.28 6.94
N GLY A 122 11.22 -13.54 7.36
CA GLY A 122 10.30 -14.12 8.35
C GLY A 122 8.83 -14.09 7.91
N ALA A 123 7.90 -13.99 8.86
CA ALA A 123 6.47 -13.95 8.58
C ALA A 123 6.06 -12.66 7.82
N ALA A 124 5.35 -12.81 6.70
CA ALA A 124 4.65 -11.69 6.08
C ALA A 124 3.62 -11.09 7.05
N ASN A 125 3.53 -9.76 7.14
CA ASN A 125 2.42 -9.11 7.84
C ASN A 125 1.11 -9.14 7.01
N ASP A 126 0.00 -8.72 7.59
CA ASP A 126 -1.30 -8.74 6.90
C ASP A 126 -1.46 -7.66 5.81
N VAL A 127 -0.56 -6.68 5.72
CA VAL A 127 -0.52 -5.73 4.60
C VAL A 127 0.03 -6.44 3.36
N ILE A 128 1.24 -6.99 3.47
CA ILE A 128 1.91 -7.76 2.40
C ILE A 128 1.06 -8.97 1.98
N MET A 129 0.44 -9.67 2.94
CA MET A 129 -0.44 -10.80 2.66
C MET A 129 -1.70 -10.40 1.88
N ARG A 130 -2.27 -9.20 2.12
CA ARG A 130 -3.39 -8.71 1.30
C ARG A 130 -2.91 -8.27 -0.09
N GLU A 131 -1.87 -7.45 -0.13
CA GLU A 131 -1.27 -6.87 -1.33
C GLU A 131 -0.81 -7.94 -2.34
N ARG A 132 -0.13 -9.00 -1.87
CA ARG A 132 0.43 -10.05 -2.72
C ARG A 132 -0.43 -11.31 -2.77
N GLY A 133 -1.35 -11.48 -1.81
CA GLY A 133 -2.26 -12.63 -1.77
C GLY A 133 -3.44 -12.50 -2.73
N VAL A 134 -3.81 -11.27 -3.15
CA VAL A 134 -4.82 -11.06 -4.20
C VAL A 134 -4.36 -11.59 -5.56
N GLU A 135 -3.05 -11.61 -5.83
CA GLU A 135 -2.46 -12.15 -7.06
C GLU A 135 -2.77 -13.66 -7.25
N PHE A 136 -2.99 -14.39 -6.15
CA PHE A 136 -3.43 -15.79 -6.16
C PHE A 136 -4.94 -15.98 -6.34
N VAL A 137 -5.72 -14.89 -6.31
CA VAL A 137 -7.19 -14.89 -6.42
C VAL A 137 -7.63 -14.45 -7.81
N ASP A 138 -6.96 -13.43 -8.37
CA ASP A 138 -7.14 -12.97 -9.76
C ASP A 138 -6.36 -13.82 -10.79
N GLY A 139 -5.33 -14.56 -10.35
CA GLY A 139 -4.51 -15.44 -11.18
C GLY A 139 -3.30 -14.77 -11.83
N THR A 140 -2.98 -13.52 -11.47
CA THR A 140 -1.78 -12.80 -11.93
C THR A 140 -0.48 -13.35 -11.32
N ALA A 141 -0.58 -14.17 -10.28
CA ALA A 141 0.39 -15.20 -9.91
C ALA A 141 -0.37 -16.54 -9.71
N PRO A 142 -0.04 -17.64 -10.42
CA PRO A 142 -0.78 -18.90 -10.25
C PRO A 142 -0.66 -19.52 -8.84
N GLY A 143 0.43 -19.23 -8.12
CA GLY A 143 0.76 -19.81 -6.83
C GLY A 143 2.24 -19.61 -6.48
N PHE A 144 2.80 -20.54 -5.70
CA PHE A 144 4.19 -20.48 -5.24
C PHE A 144 4.92 -21.83 -5.26
N ALA A 145 6.21 -21.80 -5.58
CA ALA A 145 7.13 -22.90 -5.32
C ALA A 145 7.71 -22.74 -3.91
N ALA A 146 7.43 -23.68 -3.02
CA ALA A 146 8.09 -23.78 -1.71
C ALA A 146 9.40 -24.56 -1.87
N VAL A 147 10.50 -23.84 -2.12
CA VAL A 147 11.83 -24.41 -2.32
C VAL A 147 12.47 -24.67 -0.96
N VAL A 148 12.81 -25.94 -0.70
CA VAL A 148 13.47 -26.36 0.55
C VAL A 148 14.84 -26.99 0.31
N GLY A 149 15.87 -26.44 0.95
CA GLY A 149 17.27 -26.88 0.79
C GLY A 149 18.10 -25.97 -0.12
N ALA A 150 18.92 -26.56 -0.99
CA ALA A 150 19.84 -25.84 -1.88
C ALA A 150 20.11 -26.62 -3.18
N ALA A 151 20.33 -25.90 -4.29
CA ALA A 151 20.67 -26.51 -5.58
C ALA A 151 22.14 -26.98 -5.62
N PRO A 152 22.55 -27.83 -6.58
CA PRO A 152 23.94 -28.29 -6.72
C PRO A 152 24.97 -27.17 -6.99
N SER A 153 24.53 -26.03 -7.55
CA SER A 153 25.36 -24.84 -7.74
C SER A 153 24.51 -23.57 -7.64
N ALA A 154 25.16 -22.43 -7.42
CA ALA A 154 24.46 -21.14 -7.41
C ALA A 154 23.89 -20.78 -8.78
N GLN A 155 24.60 -21.14 -9.86
CA GLN A 155 24.12 -20.96 -11.24
C GLN A 155 22.84 -21.77 -11.51
N THR A 156 22.77 -23.00 -11.00
CA THR A 156 21.54 -23.82 -11.04
C THR A 156 20.41 -23.20 -10.23
N ALA A 157 20.70 -22.60 -9.06
CA ALA A 157 19.70 -21.89 -8.28
C ALA A 157 19.15 -20.67 -9.04
N VAL A 158 20.02 -19.86 -9.67
CA VAL A 158 19.61 -18.72 -10.51
C VAL A 158 18.76 -19.17 -11.69
N GLN A 159 19.13 -20.26 -12.38
CA GLN A 159 18.34 -20.82 -13.48
C GLN A 159 16.91 -21.20 -13.03
N ILE A 160 16.79 -21.99 -11.95
CA ILE A 160 15.49 -22.42 -11.41
C ILE A 160 14.66 -21.21 -10.94
N ALA A 161 15.28 -20.25 -10.25
CA ALA A 161 14.58 -19.06 -9.77
C ALA A 161 14.08 -18.17 -10.91
N ARG A 162 14.89 -17.95 -11.95
CA ARG A 162 14.50 -17.17 -13.14
C ARG A 162 13.38 -17.87 -13.91
N GLU A 163 13.46 -19.17 -14.10
CA GLU A 163 12.38 -19.92 -14.74
C GLU A 163 11.08 -19.77 -13.95
N LEU A 164 11.09 -19.97 -12.63
CA LEU A 164 9.90 -19.80 -11.78
C LEU A 164 9.30 -18.38 -11.87
N GLN A 165 10.13 -17.33 -11.98
CA GLN A 165 9.68 -15.95 -12.21
C GLN A 165 9.04 -15.79 -13.60
N GLU A 166 9.61 -16.37 -14.67
CA GLU A 166 9.01 -16.38 -16.03
C GLU A 166 7.65 -17.10 -16.04
N LYS A 167 7.51 -18.18 -15.24
CA LYS A 167 6.22 -18.87 -15.02
C LYS A 167 5.25 -18.06 -14.12
N ASN A 168 5.62 -16.84 -13.72
CA ASN A 168 4.87 -15.93 -12.84
C ASN A 168 4.55 -16.49 -11.44
N LEU A 169 5.36 -17.43 -10.94
CA LEU A 169 5.23 -17.97 -9.58
C LEU A 169 6.01 -17.14 -8.56
N TYR A 170 5.55 -17.17 -7.31
CA TYR A 170 6.39 -16.82 -6.16
C TYR A 170 7.35 -17.95 -5.81
N VAL A 171 8.56 -17.61 -5.35
CA VAL A 171 9.58 -18.57 -4.89
C VAL A 171 9.79 -18.35 -3.40
N PHE A 172 9.23 -19.24 -2.59
CA PHE A 172 9.27 -19.19 -1.14
C PHE A 172 10.38 -20.13 -0.64
N MET A 173 11.45 -19.58 -0.05
CA MET A 173 12.70 -20.30 0.18
C MET A 173 12.99 -20.51 1.67
N ALA A 174 13.17 -21.76 2.10
CA ALA A 174 13.49 -22.11 3.49
C ALA A 174 14.41 -23.33 3.62
N GLY A 175 15.05 -23.50 4.77
CA GLY A 175 15.86 -24.70 5.05
C GLY A 175 17.19 -24.78 4.28
N ALA A 176 18.03 -25.73 4.69
CA ALA A 176 19.37 -25.94 4.16
C ALA A 176 19.60 -27.38 3.67
N SER A 177 20.56 -27.53 2.77
CA SER A 177 21.13 -28.82 2.35
C SER A 177 22.66 -28.70 2.37
N HIS A 178 23.32 -29.62 3.07
CA HIS A 178 24.78 -29.62 3.30
C HIS A 178 25.40 -28.28 3.78
N GLY A 179 24.61 -27.47 4.51
CA GLY A 179 25.05 -26.19 5.10
C GLY A 179 24.81 -24.94 4.24
N ALA A 180 24.39 -25.10 2.98
CA ALA A 180 23.96 -24.01 2.10
C ALA A 180 22.44 -23.92 2.01
N THR A 181 21.91 -22.75 1.64
CA THR A 181 20.49 -22.53 1.32
C THR A 181 20.34 -21.94 -0.09
N PHE A 182 19.20 -22.21 -0.74
CA PHE A 182 18.89 -21.68 -2.07
C PHE A 182 18.86 -20.14 -2.10
N ALA A 183 18.42 -19.50 -1.01
CA ALA A 183 18.42 -18.03 -0.90
C ALA A 183 19.84 -17.43 -0.80
N GLU A 184 20.75 -18.06 -0.04
CA GLU A 184 22.16 -17.63 0.02
C GLU A 184 22.87 -17.81 -1.33
N GLN A 185 22.54 -18.87 -2.07
CA GLN A 185 23.02 -19.10 -3.44
C GLN A 185 22.60 -17.98 -4.41
N LEU A 186 21.32 -17.58 -4.39
CA LEU A 186 20.84 -16.45 -5.21
C LEU A 186 21.50 -15.13 -4.81
N ALA A 187 21.64 -14.87 -3.50
CA ALA A 187 22.28 -13.67 -2.99
C ALA A 187 23.76 -13.58 -3.37
N SER A 188 24.49 -14.71 -3.44
CA SER A 188 25.91 -14.72 -3.85
C SER A 188 26.14 -14.37 -5.32
N GLU A 189 25.16 -14.64 -6.19
CA GLU A 189 25.18 -14.25 -7.62
C GLU A 189 24.57 -12.85 -7.85
N GLY A 190 24.28 -12.10 -6.78
CA GLY A 190 23.75 -10.73 -6.85
C GLY A 190 22.26 -10.62 -7.24
N VAL A 191 21.49 -11.71 -7.15
CA VAL A 191 20.05 -11.67 -7.45
C VAL A 191 19.30 -10.95 -6.33
N GLN A 192 18.52 -9.93 -6.71
CA GLN A 192 17.68 -9.18 -5.77
C GLN A 192 16.53 -10.05 -5.22
N LEU A 193 16.52 -10.24 -3.90
CA LEU A 193 15.47 -10.94 -3.16
C LEU A 193 14.47 -9.93 -2.56
N GLY A 194 13.22 -10.37 -2.35
CA GLY A 194 12.14 -9.55 -1.80
C GLY A 194 10.76 -9.96 -2.32
N TRP A 195 9.72 -9.33 -1.76
CA TRP A 195 8.34 -9.50 -2.21
C TRP A 195 8.14 -8.97 -3.64
N GLU A 196 8.74 -7.82 -3.98
CA GLU A 196 8.67 -7.22 -5.33
C GLU A 196 9.20 -8.13 -6.43
N THR A 197 10.34 -8.79 -6.18
CA THR A 197 10.92 -9.74 -7.15
C THR A 197 10.26 -11.12 -7.09
N ARG A 198 9.25 -11.31 -6.24
CA ARG A 198 8.60 -12.59 -5.91
C ARG A 198 9.55 -13.68 -5.38
N LEU A 199 10.80 -13.33 -5.04
CA LEU A 199 11.82 -14.24 -4.47
C LEU A 199 11.93 -14.02 -2.96
N VAL A 200 11.18 -14.78 -2.17
CA VAL A 200 10.95 -14.53 -0.73
C VAL A 200 11.74 -15.50 0.16
N PRO A 201 12.87 -15.07 0.76
CA PRO A 201 13.65 -15.86 1.71
C PRO A 201 13.04 -15.85 3.12
N PHE A 202 12.64 -17.01 3.61
CA PHE A 202 11.93 -17.17 4.89
C PHE A 202 12.83 -17.54 6.08
N GLY A 203 13.81 -18.44 5.92
CA GLY A 203 14.79 -18.75 6.98
C GLY A 203 15.71 -19.93 6.68
N ARG A 204 16.83 -20.05 7.40
CA ARG A 204 17.84 -21.11 7.21
C ARG A 204 17.41 -22.51 7.65
N GLU A 205 16.40 -22.61 8.52
CA GLU A 205 15.85 -23.87 9.03
C GLU A 205 14.58 -24.28 8.26
N VAL A 206 14.31 -25.58 8.18
CA VAL A 206 13.12 -26.12 7.49
C VAL A 206 11.83 -25.64 8.16
N SER A 207 11.86 -25.40 9.48
CA SER A 207 10.74 -24.82 10.23
C SER A 207 10.22 -23.48 9.66
N ALA A 208 11.09 -22.66 9.06
CA ALA A 208 10.69 -21.39 8.45
C ALA A 208 9.80 -21.57 7.19
N ALA A 209 9.71 -22.77 6.62
CA ALA A 209 8.73 -23.08 5.58
C ALA A 209 7.28 -22.90 6.06
N ILE A 210 7.03 -22.86 7.38
CA ILE A 210 5.69 -22.58 7.93
C ILE A 210 5.17 -21.20 7.51
N TYR A 211 6.03 -20.21 7.25
CA TYR A 211 5.60 -18.88 6.80
C TYR A 211 4.92 -18.92 5.42
N ALA A 212 5.29 -19.86 4.54
CA ALA A 212 4.62 -20.11 3.26
C ALA A 212 3.18 -20.60 3.47
N LEU A 213 2.98 -21.58 4.36
CA LEU A 213 1.65 -22.10 4.67
C LEU A 213 0.83 -21.11 5.51
N GLY A 214 1.45 -20.35 6.40
CA GLY A 214 0.82 -19.25 7.13
C GLY A 214 0.38 -18.09 6.24
N PHE A 215 1.03 -17.88 5.08
CA PHE A 215 0.53 -17.01 4.01
C PHE A 215 -0.70 -17.62 3.32
N ALA A 216 -0.59 -18.87 2.87
CA ALA A 216 -1.64 -19.57 2.13
C ALA A 216 -2.96 -19.72 2.95
N ASN A 217 -2.84 -20.05 4.24
CA ASN A 217 -3.97 -20.08 5.18
C ASN A 217 -4.66 -18.72 5.32
N ARG A 218 -3.90 -17.61 5.40
CA ARG A 218 -4.47 -16.25 5.50
C ARG A 218 -5.13 -15.78 4.22
N ALA A 219 -4.65 -16.21 3.05
CA ALA A 219 -5.36 -15.99 1.80
C ALA A 219 -6.74 -16.70 1.79
N ALA A 220 -6.81 -17.94 2.28
CA ALA A 220 -8.08 -18.67 2.42
C ALA A 220 -9.04 -18.01 3.43
N LEU A 221 -8.54 -17.53 4.58
CA LEU A 221 -9.35 -16.80 5.56
C LEU A 221 -9.83 -15.44 5.02
N SER A 222 -8.93 -14.67 4.39
CA SER A 222 -9.20 -13.29 3.94
C SER A 222 -10.06 -13.19 2.68
N PHE A 223 -9.74 -13.98 1.65
CA PHE A 223 -10.38 -13.91 0.34
C PHE A 223 -11.37 -15.06 0.09
N GLY A 224 -11.13 -16.24 0.68
CA GLY A 224 -12.03 -17.39 0.59
C GLY A 224 -13.23 -17.35 1.54
N GLY A 225 -13.26 -16.38 2.47
CA GLY A 225 -14.29 -16.27 3.50
C GLY A 225 -14.41 -17.54 4.36
N VAL A 226 -13.28 -18.23 4.59
CA VAL A 226 -13.22 -19.45 5.40
C VAL A 226 -13.25 -19.08 6.88
N ALA A 227 -14.03 -19.79 7.68
CA ALA A 227 -14.08 -19.56 9.12
C ALA A 227 -12.82 -20.15 9.82
N PRO A 228 -12.26 -19.49 10.84
CA PRO A 228 -11.24 -20.11 11.69
C PRO A 228 -11.76 -21.41 12.33
N GLY A 229 -11.00 -22.50 12.22
CA GLY A 229 -11.42 -23.84 12.62
C GLY A 229 -12.11 -24.67 11.52
N ASP A 230 -12.51 -24.08 10.40
CA ASP A 230 -13.02 -24.80 9.21
C ASP A 230 -11.84 -25.30 8.35
N PHE A 231 -11.07 -26.24 8.91
CA PHE A 231 -9.86 -26.77 8.28
C PHE A 231 -10.17 -27.48 6.95
N GLU A 232 -11.30 -28.19 6.85
CA GLU A 232 -11.71 -28.91 5.64
C GLU A 232 -11.94 -27.94 4.47
N ARG A 233 -12.62 -26.81 4.71
CA ARG A 233 -12.79 -25.76 3.70
C ARG A 233 -11.49 -24.99 3.43
N ASN A 234 -10.63 -24.80 4.43
CA ASN A 234 -9.33 -24.15 4.24
C ASN A 234 -8.41 -24.98 3.31
N LEU A 235 -8.28 -26.28 3.58
CA LEU A 235 -7.54 -27.22 2.74
C LEU A 235 -8.12 -27.31 1.33
N ARG A 236 -9.46 -27.38 1.19
CA ARG A 236 -10.13 -27.34 -0.12
C ARG A 236 -9.89 -26.04 -0.89
N TYR A 237 -9.88 -24.89 -0.21
CA TYR A 237 -9.57 -23.60 -0.84
C TYR A 237 -8.15 -23.63 -1.41
N ASN A 238 -7.17 -23.99 -0.58
CA ASN A 238 -5.76 -24.08 -0.99
C ASN A 238 -5.56 -25.03 -2.18
N LYS A 239 -6.09 -26.25 -2.11
CA LYS A 239 -6.02 -27.23 -3.21
C LYS A 239 -6.58 -26.68 -4.52
N ASN A 240 -7.69 -25.94 -4.47
CA ASN A 240 -8.45 -25.54 -5.65
C ASN A 240 -8.12 -24.14 -6.18
N ARG A 241 -7.44 -23.28 -5.40
CA ARG A 241 -7.12 -21.89 -5.77
C ARG A 241 -5.64 -21.58 -5.86
N ILE A 242 -4.82 -22.07 -4.93
CA ILE A 242 -3.39 -21.71 -4.86
C ILE A 242 -2.56 -22.84 -5.45
N PHE A 243 -2.00 -22.66 -6.65
CA PHE A 243 -1.24 -23.70 -7.36
C PHE A 243 0.19 -23.86 -6.83
N ALA A 244 0.30 -24.12 -5.53
CA ALA A 244 1.57 -24.31 -4.85
C ALA A 244 2.05 -25.78 -4.82
N PHE A 245 3.36 -25.95 -4.76
CA PHE A 245 4.06 -27.23 -4.68
C PHE A 245 5.37 -27.07 -3.87
N VAL A 246 5.88 -28.17 -3.31
CA VAL A 246 7.18 -28.21 -2.62
C VAL A 246 8.25 -28.69 -3.60
N MET A 247 9.38 -28.00 -3.66
CA MET A 247 10.57 -28.40 -4.41
C MET A 247 11.71 -28.68 -3.42
N ALA A 248 11.99 -29.95 -3.17
CA ALA A 248 13.07 -30.37 -2.29
C ALA A 248 14.38 -30.52 -3.09
N LEU A 249 15.41 -29.79 -2.67
CA LEU A 249 16.72 -29.75 -3.34
C LEU A 249 17.83 -30.24 -2.41
N GLY A 250 18.51 -31.31 -2.82
CA GLY A 250 19.50 -32.03 -2.03
C GLY A 250 18.90 -33.06 -1.06
N GLU A 251 19.64 -33.34 0.01
CA GLU A 251 19.29 -34.40 0.97
C GLU A 251 17.94 -34.16 1.69
N VAL A 252 17.08 -35.18 1.69
CA VAL A 252 15.76 -35.19 2.33
C VAL A 252 15.82 -35.96 3.66
N ASP A 253 15.96 -35.21 4.74
CA ASP A 253 15.99 -35.69 6.14
C ASP A 253 14.58 -35.95 6.72
N SER A 254 14.51 -36.48 7.96
CA SER A 254 13.24 -36.81 8.64
C SER A 254 12.33 -35.58 8.81
N GLU A 255 12.90 -34.41 9.09
CA GLU A 255 12.17 -33.14 9.22
C GLU A 255 11.55 -32.70 7.88
N LYS A 256 12.29 -32.81 6.77
CA LYS A 256 11.76 -32.55 5.42
C LYS A 256 10.66 -33.54 5.02
N TYR A 257 10.79 -34.84 5.35
CA TYR A 257 9.71 -35.82 5.12
C TYR A 257 8.44 -35.46 5.91
N ALA A 258 8.58 -35.05 7.18
CA ALA A 258 7.46 -34.66 8.03
C ALA A 258 6.79 -33.36 7.55
N ALA A 259 7.57 -32.36 7.16
CA ALA A 259 7.09 -31.11 6.56
C ALA A 259 6.35 -31.34 5.22
N ALA A 260 6.88 -32.23 4.37
CA ALA A 260 6.23 -32.61 3.11
C ALA A 260 4.88 -33.32 3.34
N ALA A 261 4.79 -34.21 4.33
CA ALA A 261 3.51 -34.80 4.74
C ALA A 261 2.51 -33.73 5.21
N GLY A 262 2.97 -32.70 5.93
CA GLY A 262 2.19 -31.51 6.26
C GLY A 262 1.64 -30.79 5.01
N ALA A 263 2.50 -30.50 4.03
CA ALA A 263 2.13 -29.82 2.79
C ALA A 263 1.14 -30.62 1.91
N ILE A 264 1.25 -31.95 1.87
CA ILE A 264 0.36 -32.81 1.07
C ILE A 264 -1.12 -32.66 1.49
N ASN A 265 -1.43 -32.34 2.75
CA ASN A 265 -2.80 -32.06 3.21
C ASN A 265 -3.49 -30.95 2.40
N TYR A 266 -2.73 -29.94 1.95
CA TYR A 266 -3.21 -28.81 1.15
C TYR A 266 -3.39 -29.16 -0.34
N GLY A 267 -3.11 -30.41 -0.73
CA GLY A 267 -3.02 -30.84 -2.12
C GLY A 267 -1.76 -30.32 -2.84
N PHE A 268 -0.74 -29.90 -2.09
CA PHE A 268 0.54 -29.44 -2.62
C PHE A 268 1.50 -30.64 -2.77
N PRO A 269 1.90 -31.05 -3.98
CA PRO A 269 2.79 -32.18 -4.19
C PRO A 269 4.24 -31.81 -3.85
N THR A 270 5.06 -32.81 -3.58
CA THR A 270 6.51 -32.66 -3.38
C THR A 270 7.28 -33.24 -4.56
N ILE A 271 8.18 -32.45 -5.12
CA ILE A 271 9.09 -32.84 -6.21
C ILE A 271 10.51 -32.77 -5.67
N ALA A 272 11.27 -33.85 -5.79
CA ALA A 272 12.66 -33.94 -5.33
C ALA A 272 13.64 -34.17 -6.48
N ASP A 273 14.83 -33.56 -6.37
CA ASP A 273 15.97 -33.83 -7.27
C ASP A 273 16.74 -35.12 -6.89
N THR A 274 16.61 -35.58 -5.65
CA THR A 274 17.25 -36.79 -5.11
C THR A 274 16.41 -38.05 -5.32
N ASP A 275 17.09 -39.21 -5.31
CA ASP A 275 16.49 -40.55 -5.43
C ASP A 275 15.85 -40.97 -4.09
N ILE A 276 14.61 -40.50 -3.87
CA ILE A 276 13.77 -40.86 -2.74
C ILE A 276 12.57 -41.71 -3.19
N PRO A 277 11.90 -42.47 -2.29
CA PRO A 277 10.71 -43.22 -2.67
C PRO A 277 9.54 -42.30 -3.06
N GLU A 278 8.67 -42.77 -3.95
CA GLU A 278 7.56 -41.98 -4.49
C GLU A 278 6.19 -42.31 -3.88
N ILE A 279 5.24 -41.39 -4.09
CA ILE A 279 3.81 -41.58 -3.84
C ILE A 279 3.05 -41.10 -5.09
N LEU A 280 3.01 -42.00 -6.09
CA LEU A 280 2.31 -41.79 -7.37
C LEU A 280 0.76 -41.88 -7.33
N PRO A 281 0.08 -42.56 -6.38
CA PRO A 281 -1.39 -42.56 -6.33
C PRO A 281 -1.97 -41.15 -6.13
N THR A 282 -3.10 -40.86 -6.77
CA THR A 282 -3.75 -39.54 -6.68
C THR A 282 -4.77 -39.47 -5.54
N GLY A 283 -5.30 -38.27 -5.24
CA GLY A 283 -6.44 -38.11 -4.33
C GLY A 283 -6.38 -36.81 -3.53
N VAL A 284 -5.42 -36.71 -2.59
CA VAL A 284 -5.17 -35.47 -1.83
C VAL A 284 -4.58 -34.38 -2.74
N CYS A 285 -3.47 -34.65 -3.46
CA CYS A 285 -3.01 -33.83 -4.59
C CYS A 285 -3.89 -34.03 -5.85
N THR A 286 -3.69 -33.19 -6.86
CA THR A 286 -4.33 -33.31 -8.19
C THR A 286 -3.92 -34.60 -8.88
N TYR A 287 -2.61 -34.82 -9.00
CA TYR A 287 -1.99 -36.03 -9.52
C TYR A 287 -1.16 -36.69 -8.39
N GLU A 288 0.11 -37.00 -8.63
CA GLU A 288 1.01 -37.62 -7.65
C GLU A 288 1.21 -36.76 -6.39
N HIS A 289 1.44 -37.37 -5.22
CA HIS A 289 1.79 -36.66 -3.99
C HIS A 289 3.29 -36.40 -3.86
N VAL A 290 4.13 -37.37 -4.27
CA VAL A 290 5.60 -37.29 -4.21
C VAL A 290 6.20 -37.90 -5.47
N VAL A 291 7.05 -37.13 -6.16
CA VAL A 291 7.80 -37.52 -7.36
C VAL A 291 9.29 -37.23 -7.13
N ALA A 292 10.17 -38.14 -7.54
CA ALA A 292 11.59 -38.13 -7.17
C ALA A 292 12.54 -38.15 -8.37
N ASN A 293 13.85 -37.97 -8.11
CA ASN A 293 14.93 -38.11 -9.09
C ASN A 293 14.72 -37.24 -10.36
N VAL A 294 14.18 -36.03 -10.18
CA VAL A 294 13.83 -35.13 -11.29
C VAL A 294 15.02 -34.22 -11.65
N PRO A 295 15.53 -34.25 -12.89
CA PRO A 295 16.65 -33.40 -13.30
C PRO A 295 16.33 -31.91 -13.19
N HIS A 296 17.29 -31.11 -12.71
CA HIS A 296 17.13 -29.67 -12.47
C HIS A 296 16.65 -28.88 -13.69
N GLU A 297 17.07 -29.26 -14.90
CA GLU A 297 16.62 -28.68 -16.18
C GLU A 297 15.12 -28.87 -16.49
N LYS A 298 14.42 -29.72 -15.71
CA LYS A 298 13.01 -30.09 -15.93
C LYS A 298 12.17 -30.01 -14.65
N ILE A 299 12.77 -29.64 -13.52
CA ILE A 299 12.11 -29.74 -12.21
C ILE A 299 10.94 -28.76 -12.06
N VAL A 300 11.04 -27.58 -12.69
CA VAL A 300 9.96 -26.59 -12.74
C VAL A 300 8.78 -27.08 -13.59
N ASP A 301 9.02 -27.49 -14.83
CA ASP A 301 7.96 -28.01 -15.71
C ASP A 301 7.28 -29.27 -15.15
N ARG A 302 8.05 -30.21 -14.57
CA ARG A 302 7.48 -31.40 -13.92
C ARG A 302 6.68 -31.05 -12.67
N ALA A 303 7.09 -30.05 -11.89
CA ALA A 303 6.30 -29.59 -10.74
C ALA A 303 4.99 -28.90 -11.16
N LEU A 304 5.02 -28.10 -12.23
CA LEU A 304 3.82 -27.52 -12.84
C LEU A 304 2.85 -28.60 -13.34
N GLU A 305 3.37 -29.62 -14.03
CA GLU A 305 2.61 -30.78 -14.52
C GLU A 305 1.90 -31.51 -13.36
N VAL A 306 2.66 -31.97 -12.36
CA VAL A 306 2.17 -32.74 -11.20
C VAL A 306 1.18 -31.92 -10.34
N ARG A 307 1.36 -30.60 -10.25
CA ARG A 307 0.39 -29.71 -9.58
C ARG A 307 -0.90 -29.50 -10.38
N GLY A 308 -0.86 -29.69 -11.70
CA GLY A 308 -1.92 -29.35 -12.65
C GLY A 308 -1.95 -27.88 -13.06
N CYS A 309 -0.84 -27.15 -12.90
CA CYS A 309 -0.74 -25.72 -13.15
C CYS A 309 -0.45 -25.42 -14.63
N LYS A 310 -1.47 -24.99 -15.39
CA LYS A 310 -1.35 -24.66 -16.82
C LYS A 310 -0.92 -23.20 -17.04
N VAL A 311 0.36 -22.93 -16.93
CA VAL A 311 0.93 -21.60 -17.17
C VAL A 311 0.91 -21.29 -18.68
N LYS A 312 0.26 -20.19 -19.07
CA LYS A 312 0.34 -19.64 -20.44
C LYS A 312 1.66 -18.89 -20.61
N ILE A 313 2.72 -19.59 -21.02
CA ILE A 313 4.03 -18.97 -21.29
C ILE A 313 4.00 -18.27 -22.66
N ALA A 314 3.60 -17.00 -22.68
CA ALA A 314 3.83 -16.13 -23.81
C ALA A 314 5.33 -15.81 -23.90
N LYS A 315 6.11 -16.63 -24.60
CA LYS A 315 7.56 -16.42 -24.77
C LYS A 315 7.81 -15.22 -25.68
N VAL A 316 7.96 -14.05 -25.07
CA VAL A 316 8.35 -12.80 -25.76
C VAL A 316 9.82 -12.94 -26.22
N PRO A 317 10.15 -12.74 -27.51
CA PRO A 317 11.42 -13.21 -28.08
C PRO A 317 12.60 -12.22 -27.88
N ILE A 318 12.73 -11.63 -26.69
CA ILE A 318 13.67 -10.53 -26.39
C ILE A 318 14.89 -10.99 -25.56
N PRO A 319 16.03 -10.25 -25.60
CA PRO A 319 17.28 -10.64 -24.92
C PRO A 319 17.34 -10.25 -23.42
N VAL A 320 16.19 -9.94 -22.80
CA VAL A 320 16.07 -9.59 -21.37
C VAL A 320 14.88 -10.33 -20.75
N PRO A 321 14.89 -10.60 -19.43
CA PRO A 321 13.73 -11.16 -18.75
C PRO A 321 12.45 -10.35 -18.98
N TYR A 322 11.32 -11.06 -19.08
CA TYR A 322 9.99 -10.49 -19.28
C TYR A 322 8.97 -11.03 -18.26
N GLY A 323 8.23 -10.14 -17.62
CA GLY A 323 7.20 -10.45 -16.61
C GLY A 323 6.81 -9.24 -15.78
N ARG A 324 5.66 -9.29 -15.10
CA ARG A 324 5.14 -8.15 -14.31
C ARG A 324 6.05 -7.74 -13.13
N ALA A 325 6.97 -8.60 -12.70
CA ALA A 325 7.97 -8.28 -11.67
C ALA A 325 9.01 -7.21 -12.08
N PHE A 326 9.03 -6.78 -13.35
CA PHE A 326 9.84 -5.66 -13.84
C PHE A 326 9.04 -4.36 -14.00
N GLU A 327 7.70 -4.44 -13.88
CA GLU A 327 6.82 -3.27 -14.00
C GLU A 327 7.08 -2.29 -12.84
N GLY A 328 7.39 -1.04 -13.18
CA GLY A 328 7.74 0.00 -12.19
C GLY A 328 9.24 0.18 -11.93
N GLU A 329 10.14 -0.49 -12.67
CA GLU A 329 11.58 -0.21 -12.63
C GLU A 329 11.89 1.28 -12.82
N ARG A 330 12.74 1.86 -11.97
CA ARG A 330 13.05 3.31 -11.97
C ARG A 330 14.39 3.63 -12.63
N ILE A 331 14.45 3.59 -13.96
CA ILE A 331 15.64 3.98 -14.74
C ILE A 331 15.94 5.48 -14.54
N ARG A 332 17.04 5.83 -13.85
CA ARG A 332 17.46 7.24 -13.67
C ARG A 332 18.26 7.74 -14.88
N LYS A 333 18.46 9.06 -14.98
CA LYS A 333 19.24 9.68 -16.07
C LYS A 333 20.69 9.16 -16.16
N SER A 334 21.30 8.77 -15.04
CA SER A 334 22.63 8.15 -14.99
C SER A 334 22.70 6.78 -15.66
N ASP A 335 21.57 6.07 -15.69
CA ASP A 335 21.47 4.62 -15.95
C ASP A 335 20.80 4.33 -17.30
N ALA A 336 20.25 5.36 -17.95
CA ALA A 336 19.65 5.30 -19.28
C ALA A 336 20.72 5.31 -20.39
N HIS A 337 20.59 4.39 -21.35
CA HIS A 337 21.35 4.39 -22.60
C HIS A 337 20.70 5.29 -23.65
N ALA A 338 19.37 5.22 -23.77
CA ALA A 338 18.58 6.05 -24.66
C ALA A 338 17.29 6.52 -23.97
N GLU A 339 16.80 7.69 -24.38
CA GLU A 339 15.58 8.31 -23.87
C GLU A 339 14.75 8.87 -25.04
N PHE A 340 13.43 8.77 -24.95
CA PHE A 340 12.51 9.25 -25.98
C PHE A 340 11.34 9.96 -25.34
N GLY A 341 10.90 11.09 -25.90
CA GLY A 341 9.70 11.76 -25.45
C GLY A 341 9.88 12.64 -24.22
N GLY A 342 8.77 12.84 -23.50
CA GLY A 342 8.67 13.87 -22.47
C GLY A 342 9.03 15.26 -23.02
N ASN A 343 9.55 16.14 -22.17
CA ASN A 343 9.85 17.53 -22.54
C ASN A 343 11.19 17.68 -23.31
N LYS A 344 11.58 16.70 -24.12
CA LYS A 344 12.88 16.65 -24.82
C LYS A 344 12.78 16.45 -26.32
N THR A 345 11.96 15.50 -26.74
CA THR A 345 11.75 15.12 -28.14
C THR A 345 10.30 14.74 -28.33
N ILE A 346 9.82 14.76 -29.57
CA ILE A 346 8.46 14.32 -29.90
C ILE A 346 8.40 12.79 -29.77
N ALA A 347 7.50 12.27 -28.93
CA ALA A 347 7.19 10.84 -28.93
C ALA A 347 5.70 10.57 -28.79
N PHE A 348 5.21 9.55 -29.51
CA PHE A 348 3.81 9.11 -29.45
C PHE A 348 3.65 7.61 -29.70
N GLU A 349 2.59 7.03 -29.14
CA GLU A 349 2.11 5.67 -29.41
C GLU A 349 0.74 5.76 -30.09
N PHE A 350 0.47 4.95 -31.11
CA PHE A 350 -0.79 4.98 -31.87
C PHE A 350 -1.18 3.59 -32.35
N VAL A 351 -2.37 3.11 -31.94
CA VAL A 351 -2.99 1.89 -32.48
C VAL A 351 -4.08 2.27 -33.47
N THR A 352 -4.11 1.59 -34.61
CA THR A 352 -5.19 1.67 -35.61
C THR A 352 -5.60 0.27 -36.06
N MET A 353 -6.89 0.05 -36.27
CA MET A 353 -7.35 -1.16 -36.95
C MET A 353 -7.09 -1.07 -38.46
N CYS A 354 -6.86 -2.22 -39.08
CA CYS A 354 -6.71 -2.42 -40.53
C CYS A 354 -7.51 -3.65 -40.97
N GLU A 355 -7.84 -3.71 -42.27
CA GLU A 355 -8.48 -4.89 -42.85
C GLU A 355 -7.49 -6.07 -42.94
N MET A 356 -8.04 -7.29 -43.01
CA MET A 356 -7.27 -8.53 -42.85
C MET A 356 -6.24 -8.78 -43.97
N ASP A 357 -6.36 -8.09 -45.11
CA ASP A 357 -5.47 -8.12 -46.26
C ASP A 357 -4.56 -6.87 -46.39
N GLU A 358 -4.72 -5.85 -45.53
CA GLU A 358 -3.84 -4.67 -45.50
C GLU A 358 -2.50 -4.91 -44.78
N ILE A 359 -2.41 -5.95 -43.94
CA ILE A 359 -1.19 -6.31 -43.20
C ILE A 359 -0.88 -7.81 -43.25
N ASP A 360 0.38 -8.17 -43.50
CA ASP A 360 0.94 -9.48 -43.13
C ASP A 360 1.32 -9.46 -41.64
N ASP A 361 1.22 -10.59 -40.92
CA ASP A 361 1.52 -10.62 -39.47
C ASP A 361 3.02 -10.60 -39.14
N GLY A 362 3.40 -9.93 -38.05
CA GLY A 362 4.76 -9.98 -37.50
C GLY A 362 5.79 -9.10 -38.22
N VAL A 363 5.34 -8.20 -39.12
CA VAL A 363 6.22 -7.20 -39.73
C VAL A 363 6.53 -6.13 -38.70
N ILE A 364 7.80 -6.09 -38.31
CA ILE A 364 8.35 -5.13 -37.35
C ILE A 364 9.49 -4.38 -38.04
N GLU A 365 9.35 -3.07 -38.16
CA GLU A 365 10.27 -2.18 -38.86
C GLU A 365 10.80 -1.07 -37.95
N VAL A 366 12.04 -0.62 -38.20
CA VAL A 366 12.63 0.56 -37.57
C VAL A 366 12.96 1.59 -38.66
N LEU A 367 12.33 2.75 -38.61
CA LEU A 367 12.48 3.84 -39.59
C LEU A 367 13.24 5.01 -38.96
N GLY A 368 14.56 5.00 -39.17
CA GLY A 368 15.51 5.95 -38.58
C GLY A 368 16.67 5.22 -37.87
N PRO A 369 17.49 5.94 -37.09
CA PRO A 369 18.54 5.30 -36.27
C PRO A 369 17.94 4.49 -35.10
N ASP A 370 18.37 3.22 -34.95
CA ASP A 370 18.18 2.45 -33.70
C ASP A 370 19.19 2.93 -32.63
N ILE A 371 19.02 2.48 -31.39
CA ILE A 371 19.74 2.97 -30.21
C ILE A 371 21.23 2.59 -30.15
N ASP A 372 21.73 1.77 -31.07
CA ASP A 372 23.17 1.53 -31.24
C ASP A 372 23.87 2.48 -32.23
N ALA A 373 23.10 3.16 -33.08
CA ALA A 373 23.59 4.31 -33.86
C ALA A 373 23.58 5.63 -33.05
N ALA A 374 22.95 5.63 -31.87
CA ALA A 374 22.76 6.80 -31.03
C ALA A 374 23.83 6.91 -29.91
N PRO A 375 24.29 8.13 -29.54
CA PRO A 375 25.18 8.31 -28.41
C PRO A 375 24.55 7.90 -27.07
N GLU A 376 25.34 7.33 -26.16
CA GLU A 376 24.88 6.98 -24.80
C GLU A 376 24.33 8.21 -24.05
N GLY A 377 23.13 8.07 -23.48
CA GLY A 377 22.42 9.13 -22.76
C GLY A 377 21.79 10.20 -23.67
N SER A 378 21.74 9.99 -24.98
CA SER A 378 21.05 10.88 -25.92
C SER A 378 19.53 10.75 -25.87
N ALA A 379 18.84 11.76 -26.43
CA ALA A 379 17.40 11.75 -26.60
C ALA A 379 17.03 11.72 -28.10
N LEU A 380 16.08 10.86 -28.47
CA LEU A 380 15.60 10.67 -29.84
C LEU A 380 14.07 10.89 -29.90
N PRO A 381 13.48 11.29 -31.05
CA PRO A 381 12.04 11.21 -31.23
C PRO A 381 11.60 9.73 -31.38
N LEU A 382 10.33 9.43 -31.12
CA LEU A 382 9.79 8.06 -31.27
C LEU A 382 8.31 8.04 -31.65
N ALA A 383 7.96 7.45 -32.79
CA ALA A 383 6.60 6.93 -33.00
C ALA A 383 6.56 5.41 -32.78
N ILE A 384 5.63 4.94 -31.95
CA ILE A 384 5.25 3.53 -31.82
C ILE A 384 3.94 3.37 -32.60
N TRP A 385 4.05 3.06 -33.89
CA TRP A 385 2.90 2.96 -34.80
C TRP A 385 2.48 1.50 -34.95
N VAL A 386 1.31 1.15 -34.42
CA VAL A 386 0.82 -0.23 -34.37
C VAL A 386 -0.42 -0.38 -35.24
N GLN A 387 -0.40 -1.38 -36.13
CA GLN A 387 -1.54 -1.77 -36.96
C GLN A 387 -2.01 -3.14 -36.51
N VAL A 388 -3.31 -3.27 -36.24
CA VAL A 388 -3.93 -4.53 -35.80
C VAL A 388 -5.07 -4.93 -36.72
N ALA A 389 -5.19 -6.22 -37.03
CA ALA A 389 -6.33 -6.75 -37.76
C ALA A 389 -6.92 -7.94 -37.00
N GLY A 390 -8.24 -8.08 -37.02
CA GLY A 390 -8.91 -9.18 -36.35
C GLY A 390 -10.41 -9.24 -36.63
N ARG A 391 -10.98 -10.45 -36.71
CA ARG A 391 -12.39 -10.67 -37.09
C ARG A 391 -13.43 -10.09 -36.12
N LYS A 392 -13.00 -9.73 -34.90
CA LYS A 392 -13.80 -8.99 -33.91
C LYS A 392 -13.19 -7.65 -33.53
N MET A 393 -12.13 -7.21 -34.22
CA MET A 393 -11.54 -5.89 -33.99
C MET A 393 -12.53 -4.81 -34.40
N GLN A 394 -12.60 -3.73 -33.62
CA GLN A 394 -13.49 -2.59 -33.84
C GLN A 394 -12.72 -1.30 -33.51
N GLN A 395 -13.09 -0.16 -34.12
CA GLN A 395 -12.38 1.11 -33.86
C GLN A 395 -12.40 1.49 -32.37
N ASP A 396 -13.49 1.19 -31.67
CA ASP A 396 -13.62 1.48 -30.23
C ASP A 396 -12.72 0.58 -29.35
N PHE A 397 -12.07 -0.45 -29.92
CA PHE A 397 -11.07 -1.28 -29.24
C PHE A 397 -9.63 -0.75 -29.42
N GLU A 398 -9.40 0.17 -30.38
CA GLU A 398 -8.09 0.81 -30.58
C GLU A 398 -7.54 1.49 -29.31
N PRO A 399 -8.27 2.39 -28.61
CA PRO A 399 -7.76 3.04 -27.41
C PRO A 399 -7.53 2.05 -26.25
N VAL A 400 -8.33 0.95 -26.19
CA VAL A 400 -8.15 -0.10 -25.19
C VAL A 400 -6.78 -0.76 -25.34
N LEU A 401 -6.43 -1.19 -26.56
CA LEU A 401 -5.13 -1.77 -26.90
C LEU A 401 -3.98 -0.77 -26.82
N GLU A 402 -4.19 0.47 -27.27
CA GLU A 402 -3.20 1.57 -27.21
C GLU A 402 -2.70 1.76 -25.77
N ARG A 403 -3.61 1.77 -24.79
CA ARG A 403 -3.24 1.87 -23.38
C ARG A 403 -2.40 0.72 -22.86
N GLN A 404 -2.51 -0.48 -23.44
CA GLN A 404 -1.75 -1.65 -22.97
C GLN A 404 -0.26 -1.52 -23.28
N ILE A 405 0.13 -0.76 -24.32
CA ILE A 405 1.54 -0.53 -24.69
C ILE A 405 2.38 -0.11 -23.47
N HIS A 406 1.82 0.72 -22.58
CA HIS A 406 2.45 1.09 -21.31
C HIS A 406 2.80 -0.11 -20.40
N HIS A 407 1.88 -1.04 -20.13
CA HIS A 407 2.16 -2.21 -19.29
C HIS A 407 3.05 -3.22 -20.03
N LEU A 408 2.80 -3.41 -21.32
CA LEU A 408 3.52 -4.37 -22.14
C LEU A 408 5.01 -4.03 -22.21
N LEU A 409 5.36 -2.76 -22.41
CA LEU A 409 6.75 -2.30 -22.47
C LEU A 409 7.43 -2.29 -21.08
N ASN A 410 6.75 -1.87 -20.02
CA ASN A 410 7.30 -1.95 -18.65
C ASN A 410 7.47 -3.40 -18.14
N GLY A 411 6.88 -4.40 -18.81
CA GLY A 411 7.09 -5.81 -18.48
C GLY A 411 8.49 -6.36 -18.83
N ALA A 412 9.39 -5.58 -19.44
CA ALA A 412 10.72 -6.02 -19.84
C ALA A 412 11.84 -5.37 -18.99
N GLU A 413 12.77 -6.18 -18.46
CA GLU A 413 13.84 -5.68 -17.58
C GLU A 413 14.74 -4.64 -18.29
N GLY A 414 14.74 -3.41 -17.79
CA GLY A 414 15.45 -2.26 -18.34
C GLY A 414 14.73 -1.49 -19.45
N ILE A 415 13.42 -1.66 -19.61
CA ILE A 415 12.54 -0.69 -20.29
C ILE A 415 11.69 0.02 -19.24
N TRP A 416 11.56 1.35 -19.35
CA TRP A 416 10.60 2.13 -18.58
C TRP A 416 9.76 3.00 -19.50
N HIS A 417 8.43 2.91 -19.42
CA HIS A 417 7.48 3.65 -20.26
C HIS A 417 6.44 4.40 -19.41
N MET A 418 6.15 5.66 -19.72
CA MET A 418 5.12 6.46 -19.06
C MET A 418 4.44 7.42 -20.04
N GLY A 419 3.20 7.83 -19.72
CA GLY A 419 2.39 8.69 -20.57
C GLY A 419 1.37 7.88 -21.37
N GLN A 420 0.85 8.48 -22.44
CA GLN A 420 0.01 7.86 -23.45
C GLN A 420 -0.04 8.74 -24.72
N ARG A 421 -0.64 8.23 -25.80
CA ARG A 421 -0.97 9.01 -27.01
C ARG A 421 0.25 9.80 -27.49
N ASP A 422 0.21 11.13 -27.55
CA ASP A 422 1.32 11.99 -27.96
C ASP A 422 2.11 12.68 -26.84
N ILE A 423 2.02 12.15 -25.62
CA ILE A 423 2.80 12.60 -24.45
C ILE A 423 3.59 11.45 -23.81
N VAL A 424 4.03 10.51 -24.65
CA VAL A 424 4.88 9.37 -24.27
C VAL A 424 6.24 9.85 -23.76
N TRP A 425 6.78 9.16 -22.76
CA TRP A 425 8.15 9.29 -22.27
C TRP A 425 8.68 7.89 -21.93
N THR A 426 9.74 7.44 -22.60
CA THR A 426 10.30 6.10 -22.41
C THR A 426 11.83 6.10 -22.36
N ARG A 427 12.42 5.10 -21.69
CA ARG A 427 13.86 4.92 -21.47
C ARG A 427 14.27 3.47 -21.66
N VAL A 428 15.50 3.27 -22.12
CA VAL A 428 16.18 1.97 -22.15
C VAL A 428 17.41 2.04 -21.25
N SER A 429 17.62 1.06 -20.37
CA SER A 429 18.75 1.04 -19.44
C SER A 429 20.05 0.56 -20.12
N LYS A 430 21.19 1.01 -19.60
CA LYS A 430 22.54 0.58 -20.07
C LYS A 430 22.75 -0.92 -19.89
N ALA A 431 22.22 -1.50 -18.81
CA ALA A 431 22.28 -2.93 -18.54
C ALA A 431 21.51 -3.74 -19.59
N ALA A 432 20.30 -3.32 -19.96
CA ALA A 432 19.51 -3.98 -20.98
C ALA A 432 20.11 -3.82 -22.39
N TYR A 433 20.58 -2.62 -22.75
CA TYR A 433 21.29 -2.38 -24.01
C TYR A 433 22.54 -3.26 -24.15
N ALA A 434 23.33 -3.42 -23.08
CA ALA A 434 24.52 -4.28 -23.04
C ALA A 434 24.19 -5.78 -23.17
N ARG A 435 23.00 -6.23 -22.72
CA ARG A 435 22.49 -7.58 -22.98
C ARG A 435 22.00 -7.80 -24.41
N GLY A 436 21.95 -6.74 -25.23
CA GLY A 436 21.53 -6.81 -26.64
C GLY A 436 20.18 -6.17 -26.94
N LEU A 437 19.52 -5.53 -25.96
CA LEU A 437 18.25 -4.84 -26.21
C LEU A 437 18.44 -3.69 -27.22
N ARG A 438 17.45 -3.53 -28.10
CA ARG A 438 17.36 -2.59 -29.24
C ARG A 438 15.93 -2.13 -29.41
N LEU A 439 15.69 -1.03 -30.12
CA LEU A 439 14.35 -0.47 -30.30
C LEU A 439 13.39 -1.48 -30.91
N ARG A 440 13.83 -2.27 -31.92
CA ARG A 440 13.06 -3.37 -32.54
C ARG A 440 12.25 -4.22 -31.55
N HIS A 441 12.83 -4.54 -30.40
CA HIS A 441 12.23 -5.42 -29.40
C HIS A 441 10.95 -4.84 -28.77
N TYR A 442 10.72 -3.52 -28.83
CA TYR A 442 9.43 -2.91 -28.48
C TYR A 442 8.30 -3.49 -29.33
N GLY A 443 8.53 -3.65 -30.64
CA GLY A 443 7.56 -4.24 -31.56
C GLY A 443 7.38 -5.74 -31.33
N GLU A 444 8.43 -6.44 -30.94
CA GLU A 444 8.39 -7.89 -30.65
C GLU A 444 7.66 -8.17 -29.32
N ILE A 445 7.76 -7.27 -28.34
CA ILE A 445 6.89 -7.23 -27.15
C ILE A 445 5.44 -7.03 -27.57
N ILE A 446 5.13 -5.95 -28.31
CA ILE A 446 3.75 -5.58 -28.67
C ILE A 446 3.07 -6.68 -29.51
N HIS A 447 3.73 -7.19 -30.56
CA HIS A 447 3.23 -8.29 -31.40
C HIS A 447 2.92 -9.54 -30.57
N ALA A 448 3.91 -10.05 -29.84
CA ALA A 448 3.75 -11.28 -29.07
C ALA A 448 2.68 -11.13 -27.98
N LYS A 449 2.58 -9.96 -27.33
CA LYS A 449 1.66 -9.75 -26.21
C LYS A 449 0.23 -9.46 -26.66
N PHE A 450 0.00 -8.67 -27.70
CA PHE A 450 -1.35 -8.45 -28.24
C PHE A 450 -1.98 -9.77 -28.68
N LEU A 451 -1.25 -10.64 -29.39
CA LEU A 451 -1.76 -11.95 -29.81
C LEU A 451 -1.99 -12.92 -28.64
N ASN A 452 -1.23 -12.83 -27.54
CA ASN A 452 -1.38 -13.75 -26.40
C ASN A 452 -2.43 -13.30 -25.37
N GLU A 453 -2.61 -12.00 -25.16
CA GLU A 453 -3.56 -11.44 -24.20
C GLU A 453 -4.92 -11.12 -24.82
N TYR A 454 -4.96 -10.74 -26.11
CA TYR A 454 -6.18 -10.36 -26.83
C TYR A 454 -6.57 -11.28 -28.02
N PRO A 455 -6.37 -12.63 -27.96
CA PRO A 455 -6.63 -13.55 -29.08
C PRO A 455 -8.11 -13.69 -29.48
N ALA A 456 -9.02 -13.05 -28.74
CA ALA A 456 -10.43 -12.99 -29.10
C ALA A 456 -10.75 -11.87 -30.11
N ILE A 457 -9.88 -10.86 -30.23
CA ILE A 457 -10.09 -9.64 -31.04
C ILE A 457 -8.93 -9.30 -31.98
N VAL A 458 -7.70 -9.75 -31.70
CA VAL A 458 -6.51 -9.54 -32.57
C VAL A 458 -6.09 -10.87 -33.20
N ASP A 459 -6.09 -10.92 -34.54
CA ASP A 459 -5.59 -12.07 -35.34
C ASP A 459 -4.21 -11.77 -35.98
N LYS A 460 -3.86 -10.49 -36.20
CA LYS A 460 -2.57 -10.03 -36.76
C LYS A 460 -2.11 -8.70 -36.13
N VAL A 461 -0.79 -8.48 -36.03
CA VAL A 461 -0.17 -7.23 -35.57
C VAL A 461 1.06 -6.86 -36.40
N ASN A 462 1.18 -5.58 -36.76
CA ASN A 462 2.40 -4.97 -37.29
C ASN A 462 2.82 -3.75 -36.47
N VAL A 463 4.13 -3.51 -36.38
CA VAL A 463 4.69 -2.39 -35.61
C VAL A 463 5.78 -1.67 -36.39
N THR A 464 5.55 -0.41 -36.73
CA THR A 464 6.58 0.50 -37.23
C THR A 464 7.09 1.38 -36.08
N LEU A 465 8.38 1.27 -35.76
CA LEU A 465 9.04 2.08 -34.75
C LEU A 465 9.85 3.16 -35.47
N ILE A 466 9.65 4.44 -35.15
CA ILE A 466 10.12 5.54 -36.01
C ILE A 466 10.95 6.52 -35.20
N THR A 467 12.20 6.72 -35.60
CA THR A 467 13.15 7.67 -34.99
C THR A 467 13.65 8.73 -35.98
N ASP A 468 13.23 8.67 -37.25
CA ASP A 468 13.37 9.80 -38.18
C ASP A 468 12.45 10.97 -37.77
N PRO A 469 12.98 12.18 -37.51
CA PRO A 469 12.18 13.30 -37.02
C PRO A 469 11.04 13.72 -37.95
N ALA A 470 11.25 13.71 -39.27
CA ALA A 470 10.28 14.21 -40.24
C ALA A 470 9.13 13.20 -40.47
N GLU A 471 9.42 11.89 -40.41
CA GLU A 471 8.40 10.84 -40.39
C GLU A 471 7.57 10.90 -39.09
N VAL A 472 8.19 11.13 -37.92
CA VAL A 472 7.49 11.29 -36.64
C VAL A 472 6.56 12.50 -36.68
N GLU A 473 7.04 13.68 -37.08
CA GLU A 473 6.20 14.89 -37.20
C GLU A 473 5.01 14.68 -38.15
N ARG A 474 5.24 14.07 -39.33
CA ARG A 474 4.16 13.83 -40.30
C ARG A 474 3.11 12.83 -39.79
N ARG A 475 3.51 11.78 -39.05
CA ARG A 475 2.54 10.82 -38.49
C ARG A 475 1.83 11.35 -37.25
N LEU A 476 2.47 12.20 -36.44
CA LEU A 476 1.85 12.86 -35.29
C LEU A 476 0.60 13.67 -35.70
N GLU A 477 0.66 14.39 -36.83
CA GLU A 477 -0.49 15.09 -37.40
C GLU A 477 -1.70 14.17 -37.66
N ARG A 478 -1.47 12.92 -38.10
CA ARG A 478 -2.54 11.94 -38.34
C ARG A 478 -3.08 11.41 -37.01
N ALA A 479 -2.20 11.04 -36.08
CA ALA A 479 -2.58 10.53 -34.77
C ALA A 479 -3.42 11.53 -33.97
N ARG A 480 -3.00 12.81 -33.91
CA ARG A 480 -3.75 13.89 -33.23
C ARG A 480 -5.17 14.08 -33.76
N LYS A 481 -5.38 13.96 -35.08
CA LYS A 481 -6.72 14.07 -35.70
C LYS A 481 -7.64 12.95 -35.20
N VAL A 482 -7.12 11.73 -35.05
CA VAL A 482 -7.87 10.58 -34.50
C VAL A 482 -8.11 10.72 -32.99
N TYR A 483 -7.14 11.21 -32.20
CA TYR A 483 -7.37 11.47 -30.77
C TYR A 483 -8.48 12.50 -30.52
N VAL A 484 -8.54 13.56 -31.33
CA VAL A 484 -9.63 14.56 -31.30
C VAL A 484 -10.97 13.93 -31.69
N GLU A 485 -11.00 13.00 -32.66
CA GLU A 485 -12.22 12.27 -33.01
C GLU A 485 -12.68 11.34 -31.88
N ARG A 486 -11.78 10.50 -31.33
CA ARG A 486 -12.07 9.61 -30.18
C ARG A 486 -12.65 10.40 -29.01
N ASN A 487 -12.05 11.54 -28.66
CA ASN A 487 -12.57 12.44 -27.63
C ASN A 487 -13.96 13.01 -27.97
N ARG A 488 -14.23 13.35 -29.24
CA ARG A 488 -15.50 13.95 -29.68
C ARG A 488 -16.67 12.96 -29.77
N ARG A 489 -16.44 11.65 -29.91
CA ARG A 489 -17.52 10.63 -29.86
C ARG A 489 -18.35 10.76 -28.56
N MET A 490 -17.70 11.14 -27.46
CA MET A 490 -18.32 11.34 -26.15
C MET A 490 -19.27 12.55 -26.02
N GLU A 491 -19.18 13.58 -26.88
CA GLU A 491 -19.99 14.82 -26.72
C GLU A 491 -21.50 14.60 -26.82
N SER A 492 -21.92 13.44 -27.34
CA SER A 492 -23.32 13.04 -27.51
C SER A 492 -23.95 12.39 -26.27
N MET A 493 -23.17 12.10 -25.23
CA MET A 493 -23.61 11.45 -24.00
C MET A 493 -23.46 12.37 -22.78
N THR A 494 -24.28 12.17 -21.74
CA THR A 494 -24.14 12.88 -20.46
C THR A 494 -24.15 11.89 -19.29
N ASP A 495 -23.73 12.33 -18.11
CA ASP A 495 -23.74 11.46 -16.92
C ASP A 495 -25.17 11.09 -16.47
N GLU A 496 -26.19 11.85 -16.88
CA GLU A 496 -27.62 11.51 -16.72
C GLU A 496 -28.09 10.46 -17.74
N SER A 497 -27.50 10.38 -18.93
CA SER A 497 -27.98 9.48 -20.00
C SER A 497 -27.56 8.01 -19.81
N VAL A 498 -26.89 7.67 -18.69
CA VAL A 498 -26.42 6.32 -18.37
C VAL A 498 -26.71 5.95 -16.91
N ASP A 499 -27.12 4.70 -16.67
CA ASP A 499 -27.28 4.14 -15.31
C ASP A 499 -26.01 3.45 -14.77
N THR A 500 -25.03 3.25 -15.64
CA THR A 500 -23.77 2.54 -15.37
C THR A 500 -22.58 3.43 -15.72
N PHE A 501 -21.64 3.55 -14.78
CA PHE A 501 -20.29 4.08 -15.00
C PHE A 501 -19.30 2.90 -15.09
N TYR A 502 -18.03 3.16 -15.42
CA TYR A 502 -16.99 2.12 -15.43
C TYR A 502 -15.87 2.47 -14.47
N SER A 503 -15.37 1.50 -13.72
CA SER A 503 -14.14 1.67 -12.94
C SER A 503 -12.90 1.48 -13.81
N CYS A 504 -11.75 1.87 -13.29
CA CYS A 504 -10.45 1.45 -13.78
C CYS A 504 -9.49 1.26 -12.60
N LEU A 505 -9.11 0.01 -12.35
CA LEU A 505 -8.22 -0.43 -11.26
C LEU A 505 -6.76 -0.60 -11.72
N LEU A 506 -6.49 -0.41 -13.02
CA LEU A 506 -5.23 -0.66 -13.72
C LEU A 506 -4.00 0.05 -13.10
N CYS A 507 -4.18 1.16 -12.39
CA CYS A 507 -3.08 1.86 -11.70
C CYS A 507 -2.86 1.43 -10.24
N GLN A 508 -3.56 0.41 -9.73
CA GLN A 508 -3.34 -0.10 -8.37
C GLN A 508 -1.97 -0.77 -8.19
N SER A 509 -1.30 -1.16 -9.29
CA SER A 509 0.10 -1.65 -9.28
C SER A 509 1.11 -0.66 -8.68
N PHE A 510 0.78 0.63 -8.62
CA PHE A 510 1.63 1.65 -7.97
C PHE A 510 0.87 2.65 -7.08
N ALA A 511 -0.47 2.59 -7.04
CA ALA A 511 -1.31 3.38 -6.15
C ALA A 511 -2.45 2.50 -5.59
N PRO A 512 -2.19 1.59 -4.62
CA PRO A 512 -3.07 0.47 -4.30
C PRO A 512 -4.49 0.84 -3.87
N ASN A 513 -4.71 2.02 -3.29
CA ASN A 513 -6.04 2.47 -2.85
C ASN A 513 -6.75 3.37 -3.88
N HIS A 514 -6.15 3.60 -5.05
CA HIS A 514 -6.77 4.38 -6.10
C HIS A 514 -7.85 3.58 -6.84
N VAL A 515 -9.02 4.18 -7.02
CA VAL A 515 -10.08 3.68 -7.90
C VAL A 515 -10.46 4.85 -8.81
N CYS A 516 -10.22 4.73 -10.12
CA CYS A 516 -10.70 5.73 -11.07
C CYS A 516 -12.14 5.37 -11.47
N ILE A 517 -13.07 6.32 -11.34
CA ILE A 517 -14.44 6.19 -11.86
C ILE A 517 -14.55 7.01 -13.14
N ILE A 518 -14.93 6.34 -14.22
CA ILE A 518 -15.02 6.87 -15.58
C ILE A 518 -16.50 7.00 -15.96
N THR A 519 -16.88 8.20 -16.39
CA THR A 519 -18.24 8.62 -16.71
C THR A 519 -18.25 9.29 -18.10
N PRO A 520 -19.40 9.46 -18.76
CA PRO A 520 -19.46 10.15 -20.04
C PRO A 520 -18.81 11.54 -20.05
N GLU A 521 -18.99 12.33 -18.99
CA GLU A 521 -18.50 13.71 -18.89
C GLU A 521 -17.27 13.88 -17.97
N ARG A 522 -16.83 12.84 -17.25
CA ARG A 522 -15.53 12.75 -16.56
C ARG A 522 -14.79 11.49 -17.01
N LEU A 523 -13.96 11.64 -18.04
CA LEU A 523 -13.01 10.63 -18.51
C LEU A 523 -11.97 10.27 -17.44
N GLY A 524 -11.31 9.12 -17.59
CA GLY A 524 -10.25 8.67 -16.68
C GLY A 524 -9.11 9.68 -16.60
N LEU A 525 -8.52 9.85 -15.42
CA LEU A 525 -7.57 10.95 -15.16
C LEU A 525 -6.32 10.93 -16.04
N CYS A 526 -6.00 9.79 -16.66
CA CYS A 526 -4.92 9.65 -17.63
C CYS A 526 -5.20 10.32 -18.98
N GLY A 527 -6.45 10.71 -19.30
CA GLY A 527 -6.82 11.18 -20.64
C GLY A 527 -6.86 10.08 -21.72
N ALA A 528 -6.30 8.90 -21.45
CA ALA A 528 -6.31 7.75 -22.36
C ALA A 528 -7.71 7.14 -22.53
N TYR A 529 -8.39 6.86 -21.41
CA TYR A 529 -9.67 6.14 -21.36
C TYR A 529 -10.87 7.06 -21.11
N ASN A 530 -11.87 6.95 -21.99
CA ASN A 530 -13.23 7.47 -21.81
C ASN A 530 -14.23 6.35 -21.42
N TRP A 531 -15.51 6.67 -21.30
CA TRP A 531 -16.55 5.71 -20.86
C TRP A 531 -16.80 4.57 -21.87
N LEU A 532 -16.72 4.84 -23.18
CA LEU A 532 -16.79 3.80 -24.22
C LEU A 532 -15.58 2.86 -24.14
N ASP A 533 -14.39 3.40 -23.87
CA ASP A 533 -13.17 2.59 -23.71
C ASP A 533 -13.29 1.67 -22.48
N GLY A 534 -13.85 2.17 -21.38
CA GLY A 534 -14.14 1.38 -20.17
C GLY A 534 -15.17 0.27 -20.41
N LYS A 535 -16.19 0.55 -21.22
CA LYS A 535 -17.18 -0.46 -21.69
C LYS A 535 -16.53 -1.51 -22.60
N ALA A 536 -15.73 -1.07 -23.56
CA ALA A 536 -15.02 -1.94 -24.50
C ALA A 536 -14.02 -2.86 -23.79
N ALA A 537 -13.27 -2.33 -22.80
CA ALA A 537 -12.36 -3.13 -21.98
C ALA A 537 -13.08 -4.27 -21.24
N PHE A 538 -14.27 -4.01 -20.68
CA PHE A 538 -15.09 -5.04 -20.05
C PHE A 538 -15.69 -6.06 -21.05
N GLU A 539 -16.05 -5.62 -22.26
CA GLU A 539 -16.52 -6.52 -23.35
C GLU A 539 -15.38 -7.39 -23.93
N ILE A 540 -14.12 -7.01 -23.70
CA ILE A 540 -12.92 -7.77 -24.08
C ILE A 540 -12.51 -8.74 -22.97
N ASP A 541 -12.55 -8.30 -21.70
CA ASP A 541 -12.24 -9.12 -20.52
C ASP A 541 -13.17 -8.76 -19.35
N GLU A 542 -14.19 -9.59 -19.11
CA GLU A 542 -15.12 -9.46 -17.99
C GLU A 542 -14.42 -9.56 -16.60
N THR A 543 -13.23 -10.16 -16.55
CA THR A 543 -12.38 -10.25 -15.34
C THR A 543 -11.31 -9.15 -15.26
N GLY A 544 -11.28 -8.24 -16.23
CA GLY A 544 -10.27 -7.19 -16.35
C GLY A 544 -10.41 -6.05 -15.32
N PRO A 545 -9.47 -5.09 -15.32
CA PRO A 545 -9.42 -3.98 -14.36
C PRO A 545 -10.52 -2.92 -14.58
N ASN A 546 -11.39 -3.09 -15.58
CA ASN A 546 -12.49 -2.20 -15.89
C ASN A 546 -13.81 -2.91 -15.62
N GLN A 547 -14.50 -2.53 -14.54
CA GLN A 547 -15.73 -3.19 -14.09
C GLN A 547 -16.93 -2.23 -14.19
N PRO A 548 -18.14 -2.72 -14.55
CA PRO A 548 -19.34 -1.91 -14.60
C PRO A 548 -19.80 -1.54 -13.19
N VAL A 549 -19.91 -0.23 -12.93
CA VAL A 549 -20.36 0.35 -11.66
C VAL A 549 -21.76 0.92 -11.87
N GLY A 550 -22.78 0.14 -11.51
CA GLY A 550 -24.16 0.63 -11.46
C GLY A 550 -24.30 1.76 -10.43
N LYS A 551 -24.91 2.89 -10.82
CA LYS A 551 -24.97 4.09 -9.98
C LYS A 551 -25.70 3.85 -8.64
N GLY A 552 -26.80 3.10 -8.67
CA GLY A 552 -27.65 2.91 -7.48
C GLY A 552 -28.38 4.19 -7.08
N ALA A 553 -28.68 4.37 -5.80
CA ALA A 553 -29.34 5.59 -5.33
C ALA A 553 -28.46 6.83 -5.54
N CYS A 554 -29.00 7.86 -6.20
CA CYS A 554 -28.37 9.18 -6.27
C CYS A 554 -28.57 9.91 -4.94
N LEU A 555 -27.47 10.23 -4.26
CA LEU A 555 -27.47 10.87 -2.93
C LEU A 555 -27.31 12.39 -3.02
N ASP A 556 -26.49 12.86 -3.96
CA ASP A 556 -26.34 14.28 -4.30
C ASP A 556 -26.07 14.44 -5.81
N PRO A 557 -27.01 14.96 -6.62
CA PRO A 557 -26.83 15.13 -8.05
C PRO A 557 -25.96 16.34 -8.43
N VAL A 558 -25.71 17.27 -7.50
CA VAL A 558 -24.89 18.48 -7.72
C VAL A 558 -23.41 18.18 -7.47
N ARG A 559 -23.10 17.45 -6.39
CA ARG A 559 -21.75 16.92 -6.11
C ARG A 559 -21.41 15.68 -6.95
N GLY A 560 -22.42 14.96 -7.42
CA GLY A 560 -22.25 13.67 -8.08
C GLY A 560 -21.83 12.60 -7.07
N ILE A 561 -22.74 12.27 -6.15
CA ILE A 561 -22.58 11.21 -5.15
C ILE A 561 -23.67 10.17 -5.39
N TRP A 562 -23.29 8.91 -5.54
CA TRP A 562 -24.21 7.79 -5.65
C TRP A 562 -23.78 6.62 -4.76
N GLU A 563 -24.77 5.93 -4.19
CA GLU A 563 -24.59 4.82 -3.25
C GLU A 563 -23.80 3.65 -3.86
N GLY A 564 -24.15 3.23 -5.08
CA GLY A 564 -23.48 2.12 -5.77
C GLY A 564 -22.02 2.43 -6.09
N VAL A 565 -21.73 3.68 -6.46
CA VAL A 565 -20.36 4.16 -6.72
C VAL A 565 -19.54 4.19 -5.42
N ASN A 566 -20.07 4.75 -4.33
CA ASN A 566 -19.38 4.76 -3.03
C ASN A 566 -19.12 3.34 -2.52
N ASN A 567 -20.10 2.43 -2.62
CA ASN A 567 -19.95 1.04 -2.22
C ASN A 567 -18.85 0.33 -3.05
N PHE A 568 -18.81 0.55 -4.37
CA PHE A 568 -17.76 -0.01 -5.23
C PHE A 568 -16.38 0.55 -4.86
N VAL A 569 -16.25 1.88 -4.70
CA VAL A 569 -15.00 2.55 -4.34
C VAL A 569 -14.50 2.08 -2.97
N TYR A 570 -15.36 1.97 -1.96
CA TYR A 570 -14.98 1.50 -0.63
C TYR A 570 -14.46 0.06 -0.64
N GLN A 571 -15.10 -0.83 -1.41
CA GLN A 571 -14.63 -2.21 -1.56
C GLN A 571 -13.27 -2.30 -2.27
N HIS A 572 -13.10 -1.58 -3.39
CA HIS A 572 -11.91 -1.70 -4.26
C HIS A 572 -10.76 -0.76 -3.89
N SER A 573 -10.95 0.19 -2.96
CA SER A 573 -9.88 1.01 -2.36
C SER A 573 -9.30 0.40 -1.08
N HIS A 574 -9.43 -0.92 -0.89
CA HIS A 574 -9.06 -1.63 0.34
C HIS A 574 -9.71 -1.05 1.62
N LYS A 575 -10.92 -0.50 1.50
CA LYS A 575 -11.66 0.20 2.57
C LYS A 575 -11.04 1.54 3.02
N ALA A 576 -10.11 2.10 2.26
CA ALA A 576 -9.51 3.40 2.58
C ALA A 576 -10.43 4.59 2.26
N ILE A 577 -11.22 4.52 1.19
CA ILE A 577 -12.05 5.63 0.71
C ILE A 577 -13.53 5.33 0.94
N SER A 578 -14.16 6.02 1.89
CA SER A 578 -15.56 5.80 2.29
C SER A 578 -16.59 6.45 1.36
N ALA A 579 -16.24 7.59 0.74
CA ALA A 579 -17.12 8.33 -0.16
C ALA A 579 -16.33 9.18 -1.17
N PHE A 580 -16.95 9.47 -2.31
CA PHE A 580 -16.37 10.18 -3.44
C PHE A 580 -17.39 11.17 -4.03
N THR A 581 -16.93 12.37 -4.44
CA THR A 581 -17.72 13.31 -5.25
C THR A 581 -17.16 13.41 -6.68
N ALA A 582 -18.04 13.26 -7.68
CA ALA A 582 -17.64 13.35 -9.08
C ALA A 582 -17.42 14.79 -9.57
N TYR A 583 -17.96 15.81 -8.90
CA TYR A 583 -18.04 17.18 -9.42
C TYR A 583 -17.51 18.28 -8.48
N SER A 584 -16.81 17.95 -7.38
CA SER A 584 -16.09 18.91 -6.55
C SER A 584 -14.59 18.57 -6.47
N VAL A 585 -13.75 19.60 -6.25
CA VAL A 585 -12.36 19.44 -5.79
C VAL A 585 -12.24 19.66 -4.27
N MET A 586 -13.20 20.33 -3.64
CA MET A 586 -13.17 20.71 -2.22
C MET A 586 -13.77 19.63 -1.30
N ASP A 587 -14.84 18.97 -1.73
CA ASP A 587 -15.48 17.88 -0.99
C ASP A 587 -15.07 16.51 -1.55
N ARG A 588 -14.35 15.71 -0.76
CA ARG A 588 -13.97 14.29 -1.02
C ARG A 588 -13.72 13.98 -2.52
N PRO A 589 -12.72 14.64 -3.15
CA PRO A 589 -12.45 14.44 -4.57
C PRO A 589 -12.07 13.00 -4.89
N MET A 590 -12.11 12.63 -6.19
CA MET A 590 -11.52 11.37 -6.65
C MET A 590 -10.03 11.35 -6.31
N THR A 591 -9.56 10.23 -5.75
CA THR A 591 -8.12 10.01 -5.55
C THR A 591 -7.39 10.01 -6.88
N SER A 592 -6.08 10.22 -6.87
CA SER A 592 -5.26 10.26 -8.09
C SER A 592 -4.02 9.37 -7.94
N CYS A 593 -3.72 8.55 -8.95
CA CYS A 593 -2.58 7.64 -8.90
C CYS A 593 -1.24 8.32 -9.24
N GLY A 594 -1.15 9.02 -10.37
CA GLY A 594 0.09 9.68 -10.83
C GLY A 594 0.24 9.89 -12.34
N CYS A 595 -0.59 9.25 -13.16
CA CYS A 595 -0.54 9.33 -14.64
C CYS A 595 -1.39 10.47 -15.24
N PHE A 596 -1.86 11.42 -14.43
CA PHE A 596 -2.67 12.55 -14.88
C PHE A 596 -1.95 13.46 -15.87
N GLU A 597 -2.71 14.05 -16.80
CA GLU A 597 -2.16 15.02 -17.78
C GLU A 597 -2.10 16.43 -17.20
N VAL A 598 -3.08 16.77 -16.36
CA VAL A 598 -3.28 18.06 -15.71
C VAL A 598 -3.48 17.87 -14.21
N ILE A 599 -2.96 18.80 -13.41
CA ILE A 599 -3.35 18.95 -12.01
C ILE A 599 -4.19 20.24 -11.90
N VAL A 600 -5.34 20.12 -11.27
CA VAL A 600 -6.16 21.24 -10.81
C VAL A 600 -5.87 21.48 -9.34
N ALA A 601 -5.58 22.71 -8.95
CA ALA A 601 -5.22 23.08 -7.59
C ALA A 601 -5.92 24.39 -7.16
N TYR A 602 -6.41 24.43 -5.93
CA TYR A 602 -7.06 25.58 -5.32
C TYR A 602 -6.05 26.71 -5.04
N VAL A 603 -6.45 27.95 -5.35
CA VAL A 603 -5.68 29.19 -5.12
C VAL A 603 -6.54 30.08 -4.21
N PRO A 604 -6.35 30.02 -2.87
CA PRO A 604 -7.24 30.65 -1.90
C PRO A 604 -7.41 32.16 -2.11
N GLU A 605 -6.34 32.88 -2.40
CA GLU A 605 -6.37 34.34 -2.59
C GLU A 605 -7.17 34.77 -3.83
N CYS A 606 -7.44 33.84 -4.74
CA CYS A 606 -8.22 34.07 -5.96
C CYS A 606 -9.66 33.54 -5.87
N ASN A 607 -10.06 32.87 -4.78
CA ASN A 607 -11.35 32.17 -4.64
C ASN A 607 -11.67 31.26 -5.86
N GLY A 608 -10.65 30.56 -6.35
CA GLY A 608 -10.68 29.82 -7.61
C GLY A 608 -9.57 28.77 -7.71
N VAL A 609 -9.46 28.11 -8.86
CA VAL A 609 -8.49 27.05 -9.15
C VAL A 609 -7.56 27.42 -10.31
N MET A 610 -6.33 26.95 -10.24
CA MET A 610 -5.43 26.87 -11.39
C MET A 610 -5.47 25.46 -12.01
N ALA A 611 -5.16 25.35 -13.30
CA ALA A 611 -4.98 24.07 -13.99
C ALA A 611 -3.63 24.04 -14.72
N VAL A 612 -2.72 23.14 -14.34
CA VAL A 612 -1.36 23.03 -14.91
C VAL A 612 -1.11 21.66 -15.51
N ASN A 613 -0.58 21.63 -16.74
CA ASN A 613 -0.26 20.41 -17.49
C ASN A 613 1.17 19.90 -17.23
N ARG A 614 1.37 18.60 -17.45
CA ARG A 614 2.63 17.86 -17.20
C ARG A 614 3.86 18.44 -17.90
N GLU A 615 3.67 19.04 -19.07
CA GLU A 615 4.72 19.62 -19.90
C GLU A 615 5.20 20.97 -19.36
N TYR A 616 4.41 21.65 -18.52
CA TYR A 616 4.77 22.94 -17.93
C TYR A 616 5.74 22.79 -16.75
N LEU A 617 6.94 23.38 -16.89
CA LEU A 617 8.03 23.28 -15.90
C LEU A 617 8.24 24.56 -15.06
N GLY A 618 7.44 25.61 -15.26
CA GLY A 618 7.56 26.88 -14.56
C GLY A 618 6.91 26.89 -13.17
N ASP A 619 7.09 28.02 -12.48
CA ASP A 619 6.35 28.32 -11.25
C ASP A 619 4.86 28.58 -11.54
N THR A 620 4.01 28.31 -10.56
CA THR A 620 2.55 28.47 -10.67
C THR A 620 2.00 29.24 -9.45
N PRO A 621 0.77 29.78 -9.51
CA PRO A 621 0.21 30.58 -8.40
C PRO A 621 0.14 29.90 -7.03
N THR A 622 0.22 28.56 -6.94
CA THR A 622 0.34 27.84 -5.66
C THR A 622 1.77 27.79 -5.10
N GLY A 623 2.74 28.45 -5.75
CA GLY A 623 4.16 28.41 -5.37
C GLY A 623 4.84 27.06 -5.63
N MET A 624 4.25 26.20 -6.47
CA MET A 624 4.73 24.84 -6.74
C MET A 624 4.71 24.52 -8.25
N PRO A 625 5.77 23.93 -8.82
CA PRO A 625 5.74 23.41 -10.19
C PRO A 625 4.93 22.11 -10.26
N PHE A 626 4.57 21.68 -11.47
CA PHE A 626 3.80 20.44 -11.71
C PHE A 626 4.39 19.21 -10.99
N SER A 627 5.72 19.08 -10.94
CA SER A 627 6.40 17.94 -10.30
C SER A 627 6.17 17.85 -8.79
N THR A 628 6.11 18.99 -8.10
CA THR A 628 5.84 19.06 -6.65
C THR A 628 4.36 18.84 -6.35
N LEU A 629 3.48 19.43 -7.16
CA LEU A 629 2.05 19.15 -7.12
C LEU A 629 1.76 17.65 -7.38
N ALA A 630 2.43 17.02 -8.34
CA ALA A 630 2.25 15.61 -8.66
C ALA A 630 2.62 14.68 -7.49
N GLY A 631 3.67 15.02 -6.73
CA GLY A 631 4.03 14.31 -5.50
C GLY A 631 3.06 14.52 -4.34
N THR A 632 2.26 15.58 -4.37
CA THR A 632 1.23 15.89 -3.37
C THR A 632 -0.12 15.22 -3.71
N VAL A 633 -0.43 15.06 -4.99
CA VAL A 633 -1.73 14.59 -5.51
C VAL A 633 -1.74 13.10 -5.87
N GLY A 634 -0.58 12.50 -6.14
CA GLY A 634 -0.46 11.07 -6.50
C GLY A 634 -0.63 10.10 -5.32
N GLY A 635 -0.44 8.81 -5.61
CA GLY A 635 -0.40 7.73 -4.61
C GLY A 635 -1.77 7.20 -4.13
N GLY A 636 -2.89 7.78 -4.58
CA GLY A 636 -4.23 7.28 -4.26
C GLY A 636 -4.84 7.81 -2.96
N ALA A 637 -4.34 8.91 -2.40
CA ALA A 637 -4.99 9.63 -1.30
C ALA A 637 -6.14 10.52 -1.80
N GLN A 638 -7.04 10.94 -0.90
CA GLN A 638 -7.97 12.06 -1.14
C GLN A 638 -7.32 13.36 -0.66
N THR A 639 -7.31 14.37 -1.52
CA THR A 639 -6.61 15.64 -1.29
C THR A 639 -7.53 16.83 -1.57
N PRO A 640 -8.42 17.22 -0.64
CA PRO A 640 -9.26 18.41 -0.77
C PRO A 640 -8.48 19.64 -1.27
N GLY A 641 -9.03 20.32 -2.27
CA GLY A 641 -8.38 21.43 -2.96
C GLY A 641 -7.44 21.03 -4.11
N PHE A 642 -7.17 19.74 -4.35
CA PHE A 642 -6.33 19.27 -5.44
C PHE A 642 -6.90 18.04 -6.16
N MET A 643 -6.75 17.94 -7.48
CA MET A 643 -7.07 16.72 -8.23
C MET A 643 -6.28 16.58 -9.54
N GLY A 644 -5.96 15.33 -9.91
CA GLY A 644 -5.46 15.01 -11.24
C GLY A 644 -6.59 14.75 -12.24
N CYS A 645 -6.44 15.19 -13.48
CA CYS A 645 -7.37 14.88 -14.58
C CYS A 645 -6.69 14.82 -15.96
N GLY A 646 -7.42 14.33 -16.96
CA GLY A 646 -7.04 14.48 -18.37
C GLY A 646 -7.36 15.88 -18.87
N LYS A 647 -6.68 16.34 -19.92
CA LYS A 647 -6.84 17.67 -20.53
C LYS A 647 -8.29 17.93 -20.95
N ALA A 648 -8.95 16.91 -21.51
CA ALA A 648 -10.35 16.98 -21.95
C ALA A 648 -11.37 17.10 -20.80
N PHE A 649 -11.00 16.89 -19.53
CA PHE A 649 -11.94 17.15 -18.43
C PHE A 649 -12.18 18.64 -18.23
N LEU A 650 -11.21 19.51 -18.58
CA LEU A 650 -11.34 20.96 -18.46
C LEU A 650 -12.44 21.53 -19.38
N THR A 651 -12.82 20.82 -20.44
CA THR A 651 -13.87 21.23 -21.41
C THR A 651 -15.19 20.48 -21.20
N SER A 652 -15.34 19.80 -20.07
CA SER A 652 -16.57 19.13 -19.65
C SER A 652 -17.60 20.11 -19.07
N ARG A 653 -18.89 19.81 -19.24
CA ARG A 653 -19.98 20.52 -18.55
C ARG A 653 -20.02 20.20 -17.05
N LYS A 654 -19.45 19.06 -16.66
CA LYS A 654 -19.30 18.58 -15.29
C LYS A 654 -18.03 19.03 -14.60
N PHE A 655 -17.13 19.73 -15.31
CA PHE A 655 -15.90 20.28 -14.73
C PHE A 655 -16.23 21.15 -13.52
N LEU A 656 -15.82 20.70 -12.33
CA LEU A 656 -16.08 21.31 -11.01
C LEU A 656 -17.50 21.87 -10.82
N TYR A 657 -18.52 21.17 -11.34
CA TYR A 657 -19.89 21.68 -11.40
C TYR A 657 -20.44 22.11 -10.02
N ALA A 658 -20.12 21.38 -8.95
CA ALA A 658 -20.52 21.72 -7.58
C ALA A 658 -19.86 23.00 -7.05
N ASP A 659 -18.64 23.30 -7.50
CA ASP A 659 -17.84 24.42 -7.00
C ASP A 659 -18.10 25.73 -7.78
N GLY A 660 -18.79 25.65 -8.93
CA GLY A 660 -19.04 26.75 -9.88
C GLY A 660 -18.45 26.53 -11.27
N GLY A 661 -17.67 25.47 -11.46
CA GLY A 661 -17.08 25.05 -12.74
C GLY A 661 -16.10 26.04 -13.35
N LEU A 662 -16.15 26.22 -14.68
CA LEU A 662 -15.22 27.08 -15.43
C LEU A 662 -15.09 28.51 -14.87
N SER A 663 -16.12 29.05 -14.22
CA SER A 663 -16.07 30.36 -13.55
C SER A 663 -15.10 30.43 -12.35
N ARG A 664 -14.56 29.28 -11.89
CA ARG A 664 -13.48 29.16 -10.89
C ARG A 664 -12.10 29.04 -11.49
N LEU A 665 -11.94 28.69 -12.76
CA LEU A 665 -10.62 28.58 -13.37
C LEU A 665 -10.02 29.98 -13.49
N VAL A 666 -8.95 30.28 -12.76
CA VAL A 666 -8.33 31.62 -12.69
C VAL A 666 -6.97 31.70 -13.36
N TRP A 667 -6.26 30.58 -13.49
CA TRP A 667 -4.94 30.51 -14.11
C TRP A 667 -4.71 29.20 -14.86
N MET A 668 -4.07 29.30 -16.03
CA MET A 668 -3.85 28.17 -16.95
C MET A 668 -2.62 28.48 -17.82
N PRO A 669 -1.64 27.58 -17.99
CA PRO A 669 -0.50 27.80 -18.88
C PRO A 669 -0.97 28.12 -20.29
N LYS A 670 -0.33 29.09 -20.94
CA LYS A 670 -0.75 29.62 -22.24
C LYS A 670 -0.82 28.54 -23.31
N GLU A 671 0.16 27.62 -23.34
CA GLU A 671 0.16 26.47 -24.25
C GLU A 671 -1.11 25.61 -24.09
N LEU A 672 -1.50 25.29 -22.86
CA LEU A 672 -2.69 24.49 -22.56
C LEU A 672 -3.99 25.26 -22.89
N LYS A 673 -3.98 26.57 -22.65
CA LYS A 673 -5.08 27.50 -22.93
C LYS A 673 -5.32 27.67 -24.44
N GLU A 674 -4.26 27.73 -25.24
CA GLU A 674 -4.35 27.70 -26.72
C GLU A 674 -4.77 26.31 -27.22
N ALA A 675 -4.18 25.23 -26.70
CA ALA A 675 -4.46 23.85 -27.11
C ALA A 675 -5.93 23.42 -26.87
N LEU A 676 -6.62 24.05 -25.91
CA LEU A 676 -8.04 23.82 -25.61
C LEU A 676 -8.95 24.99 -26.01
N ARG A 677 -8.44 26.02 -26.73
CA ARG A 677 -9.15 27.28 -27.00
C ARG A 677 -10.54 27.08 -27.59
N ASP A 678 -10.66 26.29 -28.66
CA ASP A 678 -11.94 26.12 -29.37
C ASP A 678 -13.02 25.44 -28.50
N ASP A 679 -12.65 24.37 -27.80
CA ASP A 679 -13.56 23.60 -26.95
C ASP A 679 -13.90 24.36 -25.65
N LEU A 680 -12.96 25.14 -25.09
CA LEU A 680 -13.24 26.09 -24.00
C LEU A 680 -14.19 27.19 -24.46
N MET A 681 -13.93 27.86 -25.59
CA MET A 681 -14.81 28.91 -26.12
C MET A 681 -16.22 28.40 -26.38
N LYS A 682 -16.37 27.17 -26.89
CA LYS A 682 -17.66 26.49 -27.04
C LYS A 682 -18.41 26.34 -25.71
N ARG A 683 -17.75 25.84 -24.66
CA ARG A 683 -18.34 25.73 -23.31
C ARG A 683 -18.64 27.08 -22.66
N LEU A 684 -17.81 28.10 -22.91
CA LEU A 684 -18.01 29.46 -22.42
C LEU A 684 -19.16 30.18 -23.12
N GLN A 685 -19.37 29.92 -24.42
CA GLN A 685 -20.55 30.36 -25.16
C GLN A 685 -21.82 29.63 -24.66
N GLU A 686 -21.77 28.31 -24.43
CA GLU A 686 -22.88 27.55 -23.80
C GLU A 686 -23.25 28.12 -22.40
N ARG A 687 -22.30 28.71 -21.67
CA ARG A 687 -22.50 29.36 -20.36
C ARG A 687 -22.83 30.86 -20.42
N GLY A 688 -22.81 31.48 -21.60
CA GLY A 688 -23.03 32.92 -21.77
C GLY A 688 -21.89 33.82 -21.26
N THR A 689 -20.69 33.28 -21.05
CA THR A 689 -19.50 33.97 -20.52
C THR A 689 -18.29 33.86 -21.47
N PRO A 690 -18.39 34.27 -22.76
CA PRO A 690 -17.32 34.07 -23.75
C PRO A 690 -16.02 34.80 -23.37
N ASP A 691 -16.12 35.99 -22.80
CA ASP A 691 -14.99 36.85 -22.44
C ASP A 691 -14.09 36.25 -21.34
N LEU A 692 -14.59 35.23 -20.62
CA LEU A 692 -13.88 34.60 -19.50
C LEU A 692 -12.53 34.00 -19.92
N LEU A 693 -12.37 33.54 -21.17
CA LEU A 693 -11.10 32.96 -21.60
C LEU A 693 -9.95 33.99 -21.54
N ASP A 694 -10.22 35.24 -21.87
CA ASP A 694 -9.22 36.31 -21.81
C ASP A 694 -9.10 36.93 -20.40
N GLN A 695 -10.03 36.61 -19.50
CA GLN A 695 -9.94 36.92 -18.06
C GLN A 695 -9.11 35.90 -17.26
N ILE A 696 -8.92 34.67 -17.76
CA ILE A 696 -8.04 33.66 -17.15
C ILE A 696 -6.58 34.07 -17.33
N ALA A 697 -5.82 34.15 -16.23
CA ALA A 697 -4.38 34.47 -16.29
C ALA A 697 -3.54 33.30 -16.85
N ASP A 698 -2.36 33.62 -17.35
CA ASP A 698 -1.34 32.65 -17.79
C ASP A 698 0.06 33.13 -17.37
N GLU A 699 1.11 32.35 -17.64
CA GLU A 699 2.48 32.67 -17.22
C GLU A 699 3.06 33.94 -17.89
N THR A 700 2.42 34.44 -18.96
CA THR A 700 2.79 35.71 -19.60
C THR A 700 2.11 36.92 -18.95
N VAL A 701 1.18 36.67 -18.01
CA VAL A 701 0.48 37.68 -17.19
C VAL A 701 1.03 37.72 -15.76
N ALA A 702 1.06 36.58 -15.07
CA ALA A 702 1.48 36.46 -13.67
C ALA A 702 1.73 34.99 -13.28
N THR A 703 2.61 34.75 -12.31
CA THR A 703 2.87 33.41 -11.72
C THR A 703 2.70 33.36 -10.20
N ASP A 704 2.42 34.47 -9.52
CA ASP A 704 2.07 34.51 -8.09
C ASP A 704 0.59 34.83 -7.85
N SER A 705 0.04 34.30 -6.75
CA SER A 705 -1.38 34.43 -6.40
C SER A 705 -1.87 35.87 -6.24
N HIS A 706 -1.03 36.79 -5.74
CA HIS A 706 -1.40 38.18 -5.55
C HIS A 706 -1.43 38.97 -6.87
N ALA A 707 -0.49 38.73 -7.78
CA ALA A 707 -0.51 39.33 -9.12
C ALA A 707 -1.65 38.77 -9.98
N VAL A 708 -1.97 37.48 -9.87
CA VAL A 708 -3.17 36.88 -10.50
C VAL A 708 -4.44 37.54 -9.94
N LEU A 709 -4.57 37.69 -8.61
CA LEU A 709 -5.70 38.41 -8.00
C LEU A 709 -5.80 39.87 -8.49
N ALA A 710 -4.68 40.58 -8.62
CA ALA A 710 -4.67 41.95 -9.14
C ALA A 710 -5.09 42.02 -10.63
N PHE A 711 -4.72 41.03 -11.44
CA PHE A 711 -5.22 40.88 -12.81
C PHE A 711 -6.73 40.60 -12.83
N MET A 712 -7.21 39.63 -12.03
CA MET A 712 -8.62 39.30 -11.87
C MET A 712 -9.48 40.49 -11.43
N GLN A 713 -8.96 41.35 -10.54
CA GLN A 713 -9.60 42.61 -10.14
C GLN A 713 -9.72 43.59 -11.32
N LYS A 714 -8.67 43.71 -12.14
CA LYS A 714 -8.63 44.60 -13.32
C LYS A 714 -9.56 44.14 -14.45
N VAL A 715 -9.69 42.83 -14.68
CA VAL A 715 -10.49 42.27 -15.79
C VAL A 715 -11.93 41.90 -15.42
N GLY A 716 -12.28 41.93 -14.13
CA GLY A 716 -13.63 41.58 -13.65
C GLY A 716 -13.92 40.09 -13.64
N HIS A 717 -12.97 39.27 -13.18
CA HIS A 717 -13.10 37.81 -13.20
C HIS A 717 -14.20 37.29 -12.25
N PRO A 718 -15.16 36.46 -12.72
CA PRO A 718 -16.39 36.12 -11.99
C PRO A 718 -16.17 35.29 -10.70
N ALA A 719 -15.06 34.55 -10.58
CA ALA A 719 -14.70 33.83 -9.34
C ALA A 719 -14.77 34.71 -8.07
N ARG A 720 -14.54 36.03 -8.21
CA ARG A 720 -14.54 36.99 -7.11
C ARG A 720 -15.92 37.29 -6.51
N ASP A 721 -16.98 37.05 -7.26
CA ASP A 721 -18.38 37.33 -6.85
C ASP A 721 -19.13 36.04 -6.47
N LEU A 722 -18.46 34.89 -6.53
CA LEU A 722 -18.97 33.59 -6.05
C LEU A 722 -18.65 33.40 -4.56
N ALA A 723 -19.38 32.49 -3.90
CA ALA A 723 -19.11 32.11 -2.50
C ALA A 723 -17.67 31.59 -2.31
N GLU A 724 -17.12 31.70 -1.10
CA GLU A 724 -15.78 31.23 -0.78
C GLU A 724 -15.65 29.71 -0.96
N MET A 725 -14.75 29.24 -1.84
CA MET A 725 -14.55 27.80 -2.10
C MET A 725 -14.16 27.03 -0.84
N GLY A 726 -13.45 27.66 0.11
CA GLY A 726 -13.14 27.07 1.42
C GLY A 726 -14.37 26.65 2.21
N SER A 727 -15.54 27.28 1.99
CA SER A 727 -16.80 26.90 2.64
C SER A 727 -17.50 25.67 2.03
N LEU A 728 -16.96 25.12 0.94
CA LEU A 728 -17.45 23.89 0.30
C LEU A 728 -16.81 22.62 0.86
N TRP A 729 -15.72 22.76 1.63
CA TRP A 729 -15.10 21.66 2.36
C TRP A 729 -15.98 21.27 3.55
N SER A 730 -16.50 20.05 3.55
CA SER A 730 -17.09 19.40 4.73
C SER A 730 -16.05 18.52 5.42
N ASP A 731 -15.83 18.73 6.72
CA ASP A 731 -15.07 17.78 7.55
C ASP A 731 -15.70 16.38 7.49
N GLY A 732 -14.85 15.35 7.44
CA GLY A 732 -15.25 14.00 7.04
C GLY A 732 -16.09 13.19 8.05
N ASP A 733 -16.47 13.80 9.18
CA ASP A 733 -17.01 13.10 10.35
C ASP A 733 -18.54 13.17 10.52
N GLU A 734 -19.27 13.98 9.74
CA GLU A 734 -20.74 13.89 9.71
C GLU A 734 -21.24 12.91 8.63
N PRO A 735 -21.81 11.74 9.01
CA PRO A 735 -22.62 10.97 8.08
C PRO A 735 -23.88 11.78 7.77
N VAL A 736 -24.03 12.18 6.50
CA VAL A 736 -25.13 13.04 6.04
C VAL A 736 -26.47 12.54 6.59
N ALA A 737 -27.11 13.36 7.43
CA ALA A 737 -28.27 12.98 8.23
C ALA A 737 -29.55 12.84 7.39
N ALA A 738 -29.62 11.79 6.57
CA ALA A 738 -30.88 11.28 6.05
C ALA A 738 -31.80 10.98 7.24
N THR A 739 -33.00 11.58 7.27
CA THR A 739 -33.98 11.41 8.35
C THR A 739 -34.64 10.03 8.27
N ALA A 740 -33.88 9.00 8.64
CA ALA A 740 -34.29 7.61 8.71
C ALA A 740 -34.36 7.14 10.17
N GLN A 741 -35.45 6.47 10.53
CA GLN A 741 -35.54 5.77 11.81
C GLN A 741 -34.58 4.56 11.79
N PRO A 742 -34.01 4.14 12.93
CA PRO A 742 -33.11 2.99 12.97
C PRO A 742 -33.86 1.72 12.51
N PRO A 743 -33.40 1.03 11.45
CA PRO A 743 -34.09 -0.13 10.93
C PRO A 743 -34.03 -1.27 11.95
N ARG A 744 -35.20 -1.70 12.43
CA ARG A 744 -35.35 -3.01 13.06
C ARG A 744 -34.96 -4.07 12.03
N ALA A 745 -34.14 -5.05 12.44
CA ALA A 745 -33.87 -6.22 11.63
C ALA A 745 -35.19 -6.92 11.27
N MET A 746 -35.42 -7.13 9.98
CA MET A 746 -36.46 -8.01 9.45
C MET A 746 -35.91 -8.67 8.18
N GLU A 747 -36.17 -9.97 8.03
CA GLU A 747 -35.56 -10.80 6.99
C GLU A 747 -36.23 -10.60 5.62
N ALA A 748 -35.60 -11.12 4.57
CA ALA A 748 -36.03 -10.91 3.20
C ALA A 748 -37.32 -11.66 2.83
N SER A 749 -38.16 -11.01 2.02
CA SER A 749 -39.25 -11.66 1.27
C SER A 749 -39.21 -11.20 -0.20
N LEU A 750 -38.83 -12.11 -1.09
CA LEU A 750 -38.83 -11.92 -2.55
C LEU A 750 -40.05 -12.61 -3.16
N GLU A 751 -40.93 -11.86 -3.82
CA GLU A 751 -41.85 -12.29 -4.88
C GLU A 751 -42.34 -11.01 -5.61
N THR A 752 -41.73 -10.62 -6.73
CA THR A 752 -42.14 -10.90 -8.14
C THR A 752 -43.43 -10.21 -8.59
N VAL A 753 -43.34 -9.37 -9.64
CA VAL A 753 -44.04 -9.49 -10.95
C VAL A 753 -43.43 -8.45 -11.92
N VAL A 754 -42.97 -8.90 -13.10
CA VAL A 754 -42.97 -8.09 -14.34
C VAL A 754 -43.28 -9.04 -15.51
N GLU A 755 -44.24 -8.70 -16.36
CA GLU A 755 -44.63 -9.48 -17.54
C GLU A 755 -43.77 -9.12 -18.79
N ALA A 756 -43.68 -10.03 -19.76
CA ALA A 756 -42.85 -9.86 -20.95
C ALA A 756 -43.65 -9.38 -22.19
N PRO A 757 -43.17 -8.34 -22.91
CA PRO A 757 -43.64 -8.00 -24.26
C PRO A 757 -43.16 -9.00 -25.34
N PRO A 758 -43.79 -9.02 -26.54
CA PRO A 758 -43.79 -10.20 -27.41
C PRO A 758 -42.68 -10.26 -28.49
N ALA A 759 -42.39 -11.48 -28.94
CA ALA A 759 -41.43 -11.77 -30.01
C ALA A 759 -41.91 -11.36 -31.42
N MET A 760 -40.98 -10.88 -32.25
CA MET A 760 -41.20 -10.68 -33.69
C MET A 760 -40.88 -11.97 -34.49
N LYS A 761 -41.69 -12.23 -35.53
CA LYS A 761 -41.64 -13.47 -36.32
C LYS A 761 -40.52 -13.44 -37.37
N LYS A 762 -39.89 -14.59 -37.63
CA LYS A 762 -39.18 -14.89 -38.89
C LYS A 762 -39.79 -16.13 -39.56
N ALA A 763 -39.97 -16.04 -40.87
CA ALA A 763 -40.38 -17.11 -41.79
C ALA A 763 -40.17 -16.60 -43.24
N PRO A 764 -40.14 -17.46 -44.26
CA PRO A 764 -39.44 -18.77 -44.31
C PRO A 764 -38.67 -18.98 -45.63
N VAL A 765 -37.59 -19.78 -45.63
CA VAL A 765 -37.04 -20.41 -46.85
C VAL A 765 -36.45 -21.79 -46.55
N GLU A 766 -36.97 -22.82 -47.23
CA GLU A 766 -36.38 -24.13 -47.55
C GLU A 766 -36.41 -24.27 -49.10
N PRO A 767 -35.83 -25.31 -49.75
CA PRO A 767 -34.86 -26.33 -49.30
C PRO A 767 -33.46 -25.96 -49.91
N ASP A 768 -32.53 -26.78 -50.42
CA ASP A 768 -32.25 -28.21 -50.71
C ASP A 768 -30.74 -28.42 -50.43
N ALA A 769 -30.08 -29.58 -50.21
CA ALA A 769 -30.31 -31.03 -50.30
C ALA A 769 -29.21 -31.74 -51.14
N ALA A 770 -28.22 -32.28 -50.41
CA ALA A 770 -27.52 -33.57 -50.66
C ALA A 770 -26.33 -33.72 -51.66
N VAL A 771 -25.59 -34.84 -51.44
CA VAL A 771 -24.55 -35.49 -52.28
C VAL A 771 -23.18 -34.78 -52.33
N ALA A 772 -21.99 -35.37 -52.10
CA ALA A 772 -21.51 -36.69 -51.62
C ALA A 772 -20.19 -36.45 -50.79
N LYS A 773 -19.71 -37.29 -49.84
CA LYS A 773 -19.28 -38.72 -49.88
C LYS A 773 -18.10 -39.01 -50.85
N PRO A 774 -17.22 -40.03 -50.63
CA PRO A 774 -17.19 -41.04 -49.55
C PRO A 774 -15.77 -41.41 -48.99
N LEU A 775 -15.71 -42.55 -48.27
CA LEU A 775 -14.56 -43.45 -47.94
C LEU A 775 -13.85 -43.23 -46.58
N ILE A 776 -13.43 -44.27 -45.82
CA ILE A 776 -13.95 -45.65 -45.67
C ILE A 776 -13.56 -46.31 -44.29
N ALA A 777 -14.25 -47.43 -44.00
CA ALA A 777 -14.10 -48.59 -43.08
C ALA A 777 -12.69 -49.04 -42.56
N ALA A 778 -12.55 -50.05 -41.65
CA ALA A 778 -13.49 -51.10 -41.16
C ALA A 778 -13.19 -51.48 -39.66
N GLU A 779 -14.18 -51.85 -38.83
CA GLU A 779 -14.63 -53.23 -38.44
C GLU A 779 -13.60 -54.03 -37.57
N VAL A 780 -13.95 -54.88 -36.57
CA VAL A 780 -14.80 -56.10 -36.61
C VAL A 780 -15.31 -56.52 -35.19
N GLU A 781 -16.62 -56.85 -35.09
CA GLU A 781 -17.36 -57.81 -34.19
C GLU A 781 -17.21 -57.81 -32.62
N LYS A 782 -18.27 -57.92 -31.76
CA LYS A 782 -19.53 -58.73 -31.62
C LYS A 782 -19.36 -60.05 -30.80
N PRO A 783 -20.34 -60.52 -29.97
CA PRO A 783 -21.77 -60.71 -30.31
C PRO A 783 -22.84 -60.30 -29.24
N ALA A 784 -24.11 -60.66 -29.51
CA ALA A 784 -25.35 -60.40 -28.72
C ALA A 784 -25.89 -61.74 -28.10
N PRO A 785 -27.18 -61.99 -27.70
CA PRO A 785 -28.47 -61.24 -27.76
C PRO A 785 -29.22 -61.25 -26.37
N PRO A 786 -30.58 -61.16 -26.21
CA PRO A 786 -31.68 -60.78 -27.12
C PRO A 786 -32.62 -59.67 -26.59
N ALA A 787 -33.66 -59.33 -27.37
CA ALA A 787 -34.72 -58.38 -27.02
C ALA A 787 -35.91 -59.03 -26.28
N GLY A 788 -36.69 -58.22 -25.55
CA GLY A 788 -37.94 -58.64 -24.88
C GLY A 788 -39.22 -58.20 -25.62
N PRO A 789 -40.41 -58.61 -25.16
CA PRO A 789 -41.69 -58.26 -25.77
C PRO A 789 -42.34 -56.99 -25.18
N ASN A 790 -42.77 -56.11 -26.07
CA ASN A 790 -43.55 -54.87 -25.92
C ASN A 790 -44.46 -54.72 -24.68
N GLY A 791 -44.36 -53.56 -24.02
CA GLY A 791 -45.37 -53.00 -23.13
C GLY A 791 -45.27 -51.47 -23.07
N HIS A 792 -46.29 -50.75 -23.57
CA HIS A 792 -46.28 -49.28 -23.65
C HIS A 792 -46.61 -48.66 -22.28
N LEU A 793 -45.65 -47.95 -21.67
CA LEU A 793 -45.89 -46.94 -20.62
C LEU A 793 -44.85 -45.82 -20.76
N ASP A 794 -45.32 -44.58 -20.71
CA ASP A 794 -44.45 -43.40 -20.85
C ASP A 794 -43.75 -43.06 -19.53
N ARG A 795 -42.42 -43.17 -19.53
CA ARG A 795 -41.58 -42.95 -18.35
C ARG A 795 -41.21 -41.48 -18.15
N VAL A 796 -41.55 -40.58 -19.06
CA VAL A 796 -41.27 -39.13 -18.94
C VAL A 796 -42.29 -38.47 -18.01
N ALA A 797 -43.58 -38.78 -18.15
CA ALA A 797 -44.64 -38.25 -17.28
C ALA A 797 -44.44 -38.65 -15.80
N LEU A 798 -44.30 -39.96 -15.53
CA LEU A 798 -44.13 -40.50 -14.17
C LEU A 798 -42.86 -39.99 -13.47
N SER A 799 -41.84 -39.60 -14.24
CA SER A 799 -40.57 -39.02 -13.74
C SER A 799 -40.73 -37.57 -13.27
N ALA A 800 -41.72 -36.84 -13.79
CA ALA A 800 -42.03 -35.48 -13.35
C ALA A 800 -42.84 -35.49 -12.05
N GLU A 801 -43.86 -36.34 -11.95
CA GLU A 801 -44.76 -36.40 -10.79
C GLU A 801 -44.02 -36.90 -9.52
N LEU A 802 -43.24 -37.99 -9.60
CA LEU A 802 -42.42 -38.45 -8.47
C LEU A 802 -41.38 -37.40 -8.02
N LYS A 803 -40.90 -36.54 -8.93
CA LYS A 803 -39.96 -35.45 -8.58
C LYS A 803 -40.64 -34.25 -7.93
N ALA A 804 -41.96 -34.11 -8.05
CA ALA A 804 -42.73 -33.10 -7.34
C ALA A 804 -43.02 -33.55 -5.90
N GLU A 805 -43.52 -34.77 -5.71
CA GLU A 805 -43.84 -35.33 -4.38
C GLU A 805 -42.58 -35.44 -3.49
N LEU A 806 -41.51 -36.06 -4.01
CA LEU A 806 -40.27 -36.28 -3.24
C LEU A 806 -39.58 -34.97 -2.79
N LYS A 807 -39.84 -33.86 -3.49
CA LYS A 807 -39.36 -32.52 -3.07
C LYS A 807 -40.23 -31.87 -1.99
N GLY A 808 -41.50 -32.23 -1.92
CA GLY A 808 -42.47 -31.65 -0.97
C GLY A 808 -42.40 -32.25 0.44
N GLU A 809 -42.08 -33.54 0.55
CA GLU A 809 -42.04 -34.23 1.85
C GLU A 809 -40.70 -34.03 2.57
N ILE A 810 -39.58 -34.25 1.89
CA ILE A 810 -38.22 -34.07 2.46
C ILE A 810 -38.03 -32.65 3.00
N LEU A 811 -38.57 -31.63 2.33
CA LEU A 811 -38.46 -30.24 2.78
C LEU A 811 -39.24 -29.97 4.08
N ARG A 812 -40.31 -30.72 4.37
CA ARG A 812 -41.06 -30.59 5.63
C ARG A 812 -40.40 -31.30 6.79
N GLU A 813 -39.84 -32.51 6.58
CA GLU A 813 -39.07 -33.20 7.62
C GLU A 813 -37.83 -32.39 8.03
N VAL A 814 -37.01 -31.96 7.05
CA VAL A 814 -35.78 -31.22 7.34
C VAL A 814 -36.05 -29.88 8.04
N VAL A 815 -37.08 -29.13 7.62
CA VAL A 815 -37.46 -27.88 8.31
C VAL A 815 -38.05 -28.17 9.71
N GLY A 816 -38.78 -29.28 9.88
CA GLY A 816 -39.30 -29.71 11.17
C GLY A 816 -38.20 -30.04 12.19
N GLU A 817 -37.19 -30.81 11.78
CA GLU A 817 -36.04 -31.13 12.63
C GLU A 817 -35.20 -29.89 12.97
N ILE A 818 -34.95 -29.01 11.99
CA ILE A 818 -34.21 -27.76 12.21
C ILE A 818 -34.94 -26.85 13.22
N ILE A 819 -36.26 -26.69 13.11
CA ILE A 819 -37.06 -25.92 14.07
C ILE A 819 -37.01 -26.57 15.46
N GLY A 820 -37.10 -27.91 15.55
CA GLY A 820 -37.00 -28.65 16.81
C GLY A 820 -35.66 -28.42 17.51
N VAL A 821 -34.54 -28.59 16.79
CA VAL A 821 -33.18 -28.37 17.32
C VAL A 821 -32.94 -26.91 17.74
N LEU A 822 -33.47 -25.94 16.99
CA LEU A 822 -33.36 -24.52 17.34
C LEU A 822 -34.18 -24.16 18.59
N GLN A 823 -35.39 -24.68 18.74
CA GLN A 823 -36.19 -24.49 19.95
C GLN A 823 -35.53 -25.12 21.19
N GLU A 824 -34.94 -26.32 21.04
CA GLU A 824 -34.28 -27.02 22.14
C GLU A 824 -32.96 -26.34 22.56
N LYS A 825 -32.21 -25.75 21.62
CA LYS A 825 -30.99 -24.98 21.92
C LYS A 825 -31.23 -23.57 22.48
N PHE A 826 -32.29 -22.86 22.07
CA PHE A 826 -32.45 -21.43 22.42
C PHE A 826 -33.56 -21.10 23.44
N LEU A 827 -34.54 -21.99 23.71
CA LEU A 827 -35.67 -21.68 24.60
C LEU A 827 -35.80 -22.58 25.85
N GLY A 828 -35.02 -23.66 25.96
CA GLY A 828 -34.60 -24.21 27.26
C GLY A 828 -35.67 -24.75 28.22
N LYS A 829 -36.90 -25.09 27.77
CA LYS A 829 -37.84 -25.98 28.49
C LYS A 829 -39.03 -26.41 27.64
N ARG A 830 -39.39 -27.70 27.69
CA ARG A 830 -40.72 -28.20 27.29
C ARG A 830 -41.70 -28.02 28.46
N PHE A 831 -42.88 -27.46 28.20
CA PHE A 831 -44.03 -27.55 29.10
C PHE A 831 -45.01 -28.61 28.59
N ALA A 832 -45.25 -29.65 29.39
CA ALA A 832 -46.35 -30.58 29.18
C ALA A 832 -47.47 -30.25 30.17
N ILE A 833 -48.64 -29.87 29.67
CA ILE A 833 -49.81 -29.66 30.52
C ILE A 833 -50.35 -31.02 30.95
N THR A 834 -50.29 -31.29 32.25
CA THR A 834 -51.07 -32.35 32.90
C THR A 834 -52.00 -31.73 33.94
N SER A 835 -53.16 -32.34 34.13
CA SER A 835 -54.22 -31.89 35.03
C SER A 835 -54.64 -33.05 35.94
N PRO A 836 -55.19 -32.76 37.14
CA PRO A 836 -54.50 -33.22 38.35
C PRO A 836 -55.23 -34.30 39.15
N THR A 837 -54.50 -35.03 40.00
CA THR A 837 -54.95 -35.46 41.35
C THR A 837 -53.79 -35.97 42.21
N SER A 838 -53.86 -35.74 43.53
CA SER A 838 -53.21 -36.46 44.68
C SER A 838 -51.78 -37.02 44.55
N GLY A 839 -50.86 -36.84 45.51
CA GLY A 839 -50.94 -36.13 46.81
C GLY A 839 -49.97 -36.73 47.85
N ASN A 840 -49.61 -35.93 48.87
CA ASN A 840 -48.75 -36.25 50.04
C ASN A 840 -47.25 -36.55 49.76
N GLY A 841 -46.37 -35.92 50.56
CA GLY A 841 -44.92 -36.14 50.59
C GLY A 841 -44.18 -34.90 51.11
N GLU A 842 -43.42 -35.05 52.20
CA GLU A 842 -42.76 -33.92 52.90
C GLU A 842 -41.36 -33.58 52.34
N ALA A 843 -40.84 -32.42 52.73
CA ALA A 843 -39.62 -31.81 52.18
C ALA A 843 -38.32 -32.31 52.85
N PRO A 844 -37.16 -31.93 52.27
CA PRO A 844 -36.18 -31.21 53.09
C PRO A 844 -36.02 -29.73 52.69
N THR A 845 -35.66 -28.91 53.68
CA THR A 845 -35.48 -27.45 53.62
C THR A 845 -34.50 -26.94 52.54
N PRO A 846 -34.84 -25.86 51.80
CA PRO A 846 -33.85 -25.03 51.11
C PRO A 846 -33.13 -24.10 52.10
N VAL A 847 -31.88 -23.72 51.78
CA VAL A 847 -31.18 -22.63 52.46
C VAL A 847 -31.72 -21.30 51.92
N VAL A 848 -31.97 -20.34 52.81
CA VAL A 848 -32.58 -19.03 52.47
C VAL A 848 -31.50 -17.99 52.20
N GLU A 849 -31.55 -17.36 51.03
CA GLU A 849 -31.16 -15.96 50.88
C GLU A 849 -32.39 -15.09 50.69
N THR A 850 -32.38 -13.91 51.29
CA THR A 850 -33.57 -13.06 51.44
C THR A 850 -33.80 -12.17 50.22
N VAL A 851 -34.97 -12.30 49.58
CA VAL A 851 -35.42 -11.38 48.53
C VAL A 851 -35.75 -10.02 49.15
N THR A 852 -34.91 -9.02 48.90
CA THR A 852 -35.27 -7.60 49.09
C THR A 852 -36.22 -7.15 47.99
N ALA A 853 -37.16 -6.25 48.32
CA ALA A 853 -38.20 -5.84 47.40
C ALA A 853 -37.63 -5.06 46.19
N ARG A 854 -38.12 -5.34 44.99
CA ARG A 854 -37.83 -4.52 43.80
C ARG A 854 -38.47 -3.15 43.94
N GLU A 855 -37.68 -2.10 43.77
CA GLU A 855 -38.19 -0.74 43.52
C GLU A 855 -39.05 -0.70 42.25
N PRO A 856 -40.01 0.25 42.16
CA PRO A 856 -40.76 0.48 40.93
C PRO A 856 -39.84 0.93 39.78
N LEU A 857 -40.16 0.47 38.57
CA LEU A 857 -39.41 0.82 37.35
C LEU A 857 -39.55 2.30 37.02
N ARG A 858 -38.53 3.10 37.37
CA ARG A 858 -38.34 4.45 36.85
C ARG A 858 -38.10 4.38 35.34
N TYR A 859 -38.85 5.16 34.57
CA TYR A 859 -38.73 5.25 33.12
C TYR A 859 -37.41 5.94 32.73
N ALA A 860 -36.99 5.78 31.47
CA ALA A 860 -35.75 6.39 30.98
C ALA A 860 -35.74 7.93 31.13
N ALA A 861 -36.91 8.56 30.97
CA ALA A 861 -37.10 10.00 31.21
C ALA A 861 -36.79 10.39 32.67
N ASP A 862 -37.25 9.63 33.66
CA ASP A 862 -37.00 9.89 35.08
C ASP A 862 -35.51 9.76 35.43
N LYS A 863 -34.79 8.87 34.73
CA LYS A 863 -33.34 8.70 34.89
C LYS A 863 -32.56 9.86 34.26
N LEU A 864 -32.95 10.29 33.06
CA LEU A 864 -32.36 11.45 32.38
C LEU A 864 -32.59 12.76 33.15
N ALA A 865 -33.81 12.98 33.65
CA ALA A 865 -34.15 14.15 34.46
C ALA A 865 -33.45 14.21 35.82
N ALA A 866 -32.86 13.10 36.28
CA ALA A 866 -32.09 13.02 37.52
C ALA A 866 -30.58 13.29 37.34
N VAL A 867 -30.07 13.41 36.11
CA VAL A 867 -28.65 13.72 35.85
C VAL A 867 -28.42 15.23 35.95
N THR A 868 -28.25 15.73 37.18
CA THR A 868 -27.90 17.14 37.43
C THR A 868 -26.42 17.45 37.21
N ALA A 869 -25.57 16.41 37.19
CA ALA A 869 -24.15 16.46 36.84
C ALA A 869 -23.69 15.06 36.41
N PHE A 870 -22.66 14.98 35.57
CA PHE A 870 -22.02 13.72 35.18
C PHE A 870 -20.52 13.77 35.55
N PRO A 871 -19.98 12.80 36.31
CA PRO A 871 -18.55 12.75 36.58
C PRO A 871 -17.82 12.33 35.30
N ILE A 872 -16.91 13.17 34.81
CA ILE A 872 -16.09 12.87 33.63
C ILE A 872 -15.27 11.59 33.90
N PRO A 873 -15.41 10.53 33.08
CA PRO A 873 -14.58 9.34 33.18
C PRO A 873 -13.11 9.72 33.01
N LYS A 874 -12.24 9.20 33.88
CA LYS A 874 -10.80 9.33 33.72
C LYS A 874 -10.27 8.08 33.05
N GLU A 875 -9.68 8.23 31.87
CA GLU A 875 -9.11 7.14 31.08
C GLU A 875 -7.57 7.29 31.03
N PRO A 876 -6.85 6.94 32.12
CA PRO A 876 -5.39 7.04 32.15
C PRO A 876 -4.76 6.01 31.20
N SER A 877 -3.91 6.46 30.29
CA SER A 877 -3.17 5.55 29.40
C SER A 877 -2.20 4.66 30.20
N SER A 878 -2.12 3.39 29.80
CA SER A 878 -1.11 2.43 30.26
C SER A 878 0.28 2.75 29.70
N GLU A 879 0.32 3.36 28.51
CA GLU A 879 1.55 3.74 27.84
C GLU A 879 2.05 5.10 28.30
N ARG A 880 3.33 5.36 28.02
CA ARG A 880 4.00 6.62 28.34
C ARG A 880 5.06 6.92 27.31
N ILE A 881 5.39 8.21 27.20
CA ILE A 881 6.51 8.67 26.41
C ILE A 881 7.82 8.20 27.07
N GLU A 882 8.76 7.70 26.28
CA GLU A 882 10.07 7.25 26.72
C GLU A 882 10.87 8.39 27.34
N ARG A 883 11.67 8.07 28.36
CA ARG A 883 12.48 9.06 29.07
C ARG A 883 13.86 9.17 28.44
N VAL A 884 14.02 10.12 27.51
CA VAL A 884 15.31 10.38 26.87
C VAL A 884 16.11 11.37 27.69
N ARG A 885 17.23 10.91 28.25
CA ARG A 885 18.19 11.77 28.97
C ARG A 885 19.34 12.16 28.03
N PHE A 886 19.80 13.41 28.08
CA PHE A 886 20.96 13.86 27.30
C PHE A 886 21.82 14.90 28.05
N GLY A 887 23.07 15.01 27.60
CA GLY A 887 24.19 15.49 28.41
C GLY A 887 24.65 14.45 29.43
N ALA A 888 25.90 14.53 29.86
CA ALA A 888 26.47 13.73 30.96
C ALA A 888 27.35 14.61 31.86
N THR A 889 27.23 14.43 33.18
CA THR A 889 28.03 15.18 34.15
C THR A 889 29.44 14.63 34.33
N ARG A 890 30.29 15.37 35.05
CA ARG A 890 31.65 14.94 35.46
C ARG A 890 31.66 13.63 36.27
N ALA A 891 30.56 13.27 36.92
CA ALA A 891 30.40 11.98 37.63
C ALA A 891 30.03 10.82 36.68
N GLU A 892 29.68 11.12 35.43
CA GLU A 892 29.14 10.20 34.42
C GLU A 892 30.04 10.08 33.18
N GLY A 893 31.19 10.76 33.19
CA GLY A 893 32.19 10.74 32.12
C GLY A 893 32.10 11.89 31.10
N GLY A 894 31.12 12.80 31.23
CA GLY A 894 31.03 14.02 30.42
C GLY A 894 31.52 15.27 31.15
N THR A 895 31.41 16.44 30.53
CA THR A 895 31.87 17.72 31.11
C THR A 895 30.74 18.67 31.51
N ARG A 896 29.47 18.30 31.28
CA ARG A 896 28.30 19.13 31.59
C ARG A 896 28.16 19.36 33.10
N GLY A 897 27.61 20.51 33.49
CA GLY A 897 27.21 20.79 34.88
C GLY A 897 25.83 20.21 35.23
N ARG A 898 24.97 19.98 34.22
CA ARG A 898 23.67 19.31 34.37
C ARG A 898 23.32 18.41 33.18
N THR A 899 22.33 17.56 33.38
CA THR A 899 21.69 16.76 32.31
C THR A 899 20.22 17.14 32.17
N ILE A 900 19.63 16.90 31.00
CA ILE A 900 18.21 17.12 30.73
C ILE A 900 17.54 15.78 30.50
N THR A 901 16.27 15.63 30.91
CA THR A 901 15.43 14.47 30.59
C THR A 901 14.15 14.96 29.94
N LEU A 902 13.80 14.37 28.80
CA LEU A 902 12.60 14.60 28.01
C LEU A 902 11.61 13.44 28.21
N GLY A 903 10.34 13.62 27.83
CA GLY A 903 9.34 12.56 27.85
C GLY A 903 8.92 12.12 29.25
N GLY A 904 8.34 10.91 29.36
CA GLY A 904 7.85 10.33 30.61
C GLY A 904 6.38 10.57 30.96
N GLN A 905 5.65 11.34 30.15
CA GLN A 905 4.22 11.65 30.31
C GLN A 905 3.30 10.52 29.83
N ASN A 906 2.12 10.37 30.44
CA ASN A 906 1.13 9.33 30.12
C ASN A 906 -0.29 9.89 29.84
N CYS A 907 -0.36 11.16 29.44
CA CYS A 907 -1.57 11.86 29.04
C CYS A 907 -1.25 12.88 27.94
N LEU A 908 -2.29 13.50 27.37
CA LEU A 908 -2.12 14.62 26.46
C LEU A 908 -1.46 15.84 27.16
N PRO A 909 -0.85 16.77 26.40
CA PRO A 909 -0.17 17.93 26.97
C PRO A 909 -1.12 18.77 27.83
N PHE A 910 -0.71 19.03 29.07
CA PHE A 910 -1.49 19.78 30.09
C PHE A 910 -2.82 19.11 30.53
N HIS A 911 -3.11 17.87 30.13
CA HIS A 911 -4.25 17.07 30.63
C HIS A 911 -3.97 16.48 32.04
N PHE A 912 -3.64 17.35 33.00
CA PHE A 912 -3.27 16.98 34.37
C PHE A 912 -4.39 16.28 35.16
N PHE A 913 -5.61 16.24 34.63
CA PHE A 913 -6.74 15.53 35.25
C PHE A 913 -6.80 14.04 34.86
N GLU A 914 -6.19 13.63 33.74
CA GLU A 914 -6.13 12.25 33.24
C GLU A 914 -4.81 11.54 33.58
N GLY A 915 -3.69 12.26 33.60
CA GLY A 915 -2.39 11.68 33.90
C GLY A 915 -1.34 12.72 34.32
N ASN A 916 -0.07 12.35 34.19
CA ASN A 916 1.06 13.16 34.66
C ASN A 916 1.98 13.58 33.51
N VAL A 917 2.48 14.82 33.58
CA VAL A 917 3.54 15.35 32.72
C VAL A 917 4.76 15.66 33.63
N PRO A 918 5.71 14.72 33.79
CA PRO A 918 6.75 14.83 34.82
C PRO A 918 7.90 15.79 34.47
N HIS A 919 8.06 16.14 33.19
CA HIS A 919 9.05 17.10 32.70
C HIS A 919 8.34 18.12 31.80
N PRO A 920 8.52 19.44 32.01
CA PRO A 920 7.98 20.46 31.12
C PRO A 920 8.78 20.54 29.81
N PRO A 921 8.22 21.10 28.72
CA PRO A 921 8.95 21.30 27.47
C PRO A 921 10.20 22.16 27.65
N VAL A 922 11.33 21.65 27.17
CA VAL A 922 12.67 22.23 27.32
C VAL A 922 12.92 23.28 26.24
N LEU A 923 13.47 24.43 26.61
CA LEU A 923 13.70 25.53 25.67
C LEU A 923 15.19 25.77 25.41
N ALA A 924 15.61 25.54 24.17
CA ALA A 924 16.98 25.74 23.70
C ALA A 924 17.10 26.98 22.79
N LEU A 925 18.32 27.52 22.69
CA LEU A 925 18.67 28.52 21.67
C LEU A 925 19.69 27.96 20.67
N GLU A 926 19.56 28.36 19.41
CA GLU A 926 20.49 28.02 18.34
C GLU A 926 21.71 28.94 18.30
N VAL A 927 22.87 28.37 17.95
CA VAL A 927 24.17 29.03 17.76
C VAL A 927 24.71 28.64 16.40
N PHE A 928 25.06 29.63 15.58
CA PHE A 928 25.47 29.43 14.20
C PHE A 928 26.99 29.32 14.08
N ASP A 929 27.50 28.28 13.41
CA ASP A 929 28.92 28.22 13.04
C ASP A 929 29.27 29.22 11.92
N THR A 930 28.31 29.51 11.05
CA THR A 930 28.40 30.38 9.87
C THR A 930 27.12 31.22 9.75
N VAL A 931 27.28 32.53 9.54
CA VAL A 931 26.17 33.47 9.39
C VAL A 931 25.84 33.64 7.91
N SER A 932 24.66 33.21 7.47
CA SER A 932 24.21 33.47 6.10
C SER A 932 23.90 34.96 5.88
N ASP A 933 24.13 35.48 4.68
CA ASP A 933 23.60 36.78 4.25
C ASP A 933 22.06 36.83 4.35
N LYS A 934 21.40 35.68 4.25
CA LYS A 934 19.95 35.52 4.37
C LYS A 934 19.42 35.50 5.83
N VAL A 935 20.21 35.81 6.85
CA VAL A 935 19.70 36.02 8.22
C VAL A 935 18.85 37.30 8.30
N SER A 936 17.73 37.27 9.06
CA SER A 936 16.81 38.41 9.24
C SER A 936 17.51 39.65 9.84
N PRO A 937 17.23 40.88 9.36
CA PRO A 937 17.76 42.11 9.97
C PRO A 937 17.43 42.25 11.46
N VAL A 938 16.25 41.77 11.90
CA VAL A 938 15.85 41.78 13.32
C VAL A 938 16.75 40.86 14.13
N LEU A 939 17.00 39.65 13.63
CA LEU A 939 17.86 38.66 14.30
C LEU A 939 19.33 39.10 14.33
N ARG A 940 19.79 39.82 13.29
CA ARG A 940 21.09 40.52 13.29
C ARG A 940 21.16 41.61 14.36
N ALA A 941 20.12 42.42 14.51
CA ALA A 941 20.07 43.49 15.51
C ALA A 941 20.03 42.94 16.95
N ALA A 942 19.35 41.80 17.17
CA ALA A 942 19.20 41.18 18.49
C ALA A 942 20.50 40.56 19.03
N TRP A 943 21.34 40.01 18.16
CA TRP A 943 22.58 39.34 18.52
C TRP A 943 23.85 40.16 18.23
N GLY A 944 23.81 41.07 17.25
CA GLY A 944 24.95 41.90 16.85
C GLY A 944 26.19 41.06 16.50
N ASP A 945 27.35 41.50 16.99
CA ASP A 945 28.65 40.86 16.76
C ASP A 945 28.74 39.42 17.33
N LEU A 946 27.79 38.99 18.19
CA LEU A 946 27.78 37.64 18.75
C LEU A 946 27.49 36.57 17.69
N LEU A 947 26.76 36.90 16.61
CA LEU A 947 26.55 35.97 15.49
C LEU A 947 27.87 35.47 14.88
N TYR A 948 28.93 36.27 14.96
CA TYR A 948 30.26 35.96 14.45
C TYR A 948 31.22 35.44 15.55
N GLN A 949 30.72 35.23 16.76
CA GLN A 949 31.47 34.78 17.95
C GLN A 949 30.72 33.61 18.62
N PRO A 950 30.57 32.44 17.95
CA PRO A 950 29.66 31.37 18.37
C PRO A 950 29.87 30.86 19.81
N VAL A 951 31.11 30.83 20.30
CA VAL A 951 31.42 30.46 21.69
C VAL A 951 30.76 31.44 22.68
N ARG A 952 30.89 32.75 22.45
CA ARG A 952 30.22 33.79 23.26
C ARG A 952 28.71 33.85 23.02
N MET A 953 28.26 33.49 21.82
CA MET A 953 26.84 33.34 21.55
C MET A 953 26.25 32.22 22.42
N ALA A 954 26.94 31.09 22.56
CA ALA A 954 26.52 29.99 23.44
C ALA A 954 26.50 30.41 24.92
N GLU A 955 27.53 31.11 25.42
CA GLU A 955 27.53 31.72 26.76
C GLU A 955 26.29 32.62 26.96
N LYS A 956 26.05 33.52 25.99
CA LYS A 956 24.92 34.46 26.04
C LYS A 956 23.55 33.78 25.93
N CYS A 957 23.44 32.69 25.17
CA CYS A 957 22.25 31.85 25.14
C CYS A 957 21.91 31.32 26.55
N VAL A 958 22.92 30.84 27.30
CA VAL A 958 22.73 30.38 28.68
C VAL A 958 22.43 31.53 29.64
N GLU A 959 22.99 32.73 29.44
CA GLU A 959 22.61 33.93 30.22
C GLU A 959 21.15 34.35 30.00
N TYR A 960 20.63 34.24 28.78
CA TYR A 960 19.19 34.41 28.50
C TYR A 960 18.34 33.22 29.01
N GLY A 961 18.99 32.21 29.59
CA GLY A 961 18.38 31.06 30.24
C GLY A 961 18.05 29.92 29.29
N ALA A 962 18.74 29.77 28.15
CA ALA A 962 18.60 28.58 27.31
C ALA A 962 18.97 27.32 28.12
N GLU A 963 18.13 26.29 28.04
CA GLU A 963 18.26 25.11 28.88
C GLU A 963 19.28 24.12 28.31
N ALA A 964 19.29 23.98 26.99
CA ALA A 964 20.34 23.41 26.15
C ALA A 964 20.76 24.43 25.06
N VAL A 965 21.87 24.17 24.36
CA VAL A 965 22.28 24.96 23.18
C VAL A 965 22.32 24.05 21.95
N ALA A 966 21.73 24.50 20.85
CA ALA A 966 21.82 23.83 19.55
C ALA A 966 22.93 24.47 18.71
N VAL A 967 23.98 23.72 18.40
CA VAL A 967 25.07 24.18 17.54
C VAL A 967 24.77 23.76 16.10
N ARG A 968 24.43 24.73 15.25
CA ARG A 968 24.21 24.49 13.82
C ARG A 968 25.53 24.56 13.06
N LEU A 969 25.85 23.47 12.36
CA LEU A 969 27.03 23.30 11.53
C LEU A 969 26.67 23.50 10.05
N GLU A 970 26.12 24.67 9.72
CA GLU A 970 25.70 24.99 8.35
C GLU A 970 26.91 25.18 7.43
N GLY A 971 28.03 25.66 7.97
CA GLY A 971 29.27 25.89 7.24
C GLY A 971 29.99 24.64 6.75
N THR A 972 29.57 23.42 7.14
CA THR A 972 30.10 22.16 6.59
C THR A 972 29.43 21.74 5.28
N HIS A 973 28.42 22.49 4.82
CA HIS A 973 27.85 22.32 3.50
C HIS A 973 28.86 22.84 2.46
N PRO A 974 29.16 22.10 1.37
CA PRO A 974 30.17 22.52 0.38
C PRO A 974 29.92 23.94 -0.15
N GLU A 975 28.66 24.27 -0.43
CA GLU A 975 28.25 25.57 -0.96
C GLU A 975 28.16 26.70 0.09
N LYS A 976 28.31 26.42 1.40
CA LYS A 976 28.12 27.39 2.50
C LYS A 976 29.37 27.59 3.35
N GLY A 977 30.51 27.06 2.90
CA GLY A 977 31.81 27.26 3.52
C GLY A 977 32.76 26.07 3.39
N GLY A 978 32.24 24.86 3.22
CA GLY A 978 33.05 23.64 3.07
C GLY A 978 33.98 23.35 4.25
N LYS A 979 33.61 23.78 5.47
CA LYS A 979 34.44 23.59 6.68
C LYS A 979 34.71 22.11 6.95
N SER A 980 35.92 21.79 7.39
CA SER A 980 36.31 20.41 7.68
C SER A 980 35.71 19.90 9.00
N ALA A 981 35.75 18.58 9.16
CA ALA A 981 35.37 17.91 10.40
C ALA A 981 36.24 18.36 11.60
N GLU A 982 37.52 18.68 11.39
CA GLU A 982 38.43 19.21 12.41
C GLU A 982 38.06 20.62 12.85
N GLN A 983 37.73 21.52 11.91
CA GLN A 983 37.30 22.88 12.22
C GLN A 983 36.00 22.88 13.03
N SER A 984 35.06 22.03 12.62
CA SER A 984 33.76 21.87 13.28
C SER A 984 33.90 21.22 14.65
N LEU A 985 34.80 20.24 14.79
CA LEU A 985 35.14 19.62 16.07
C LEU A 985 35.80 20.62 17.04
N ALA A 986 36.70 21.47 16.55
CA ALA A 986 37.34 22.50 17.38
C ALA A 986 36.29 23.44 17.97
N LEU A 987 35.38 23.98 17.14
CA LEU A 987 34.28 24.81 17.59
C LEU A 987 33.37 24.11 18.61
N VAL A 988 32.98 22.86 18.36
CA VAL A 988 32.13 22.11 19.31
C VAL A 988 32.86 21.88 20.63
N LYS A 989 34.18 21.65 20.63
CA LYS A 989 34.97 21.54 21.87
C LYS A 989 35.11 22.87 22.62
N GLU A 990 35.25 23.98 21.91
CA GLU A 990 35.26 25.32 22.53
C GLU A 990 33.90 25.66 23.16
N ILE A 991 32.78 25.37 22.48
CA ILE A 991 31.43 25.55 23.03
C ILE A 991 31.21 24.62 24.23
N LEU A 992 31.61 23.34 24.16
CA LEU A 992 31.57 22.42 25.30
C LEU A 992 32.36 22.97 26.51
N ALA A 993 33.52 23.59 26.29
CA ALA A 993 34.32 24.18 27.36
C ALA A 993 33.69 25.45 27.97
N ALA A 994 32.95 26.23 27.17
CA ALA A 994 32.37 27.51 27.58
C ALA A 994 31.02 27.40 28.30
N VAL A 995 30.16 26.43 27.98
CA VAL A 995 28.84 26.26 28.62
C VAL A 995 28.72 24.96 29.39
N GLU A 996 28.06 25.00 30.56
CA GLU A 996 27.77 23.79 31.36
C GLU A 996 26.49 23.04 30.96
N VAL A 997 25.73 23.54 29.97
CA VAL A 997 24.47 22.93 29.51
C VAL A 997 24.69 21.82 28.48
N PRO A 998 23.77 20.85 28.34
CA PRO A 998 23.79 19.87 27.24
C PRO A 998 23.77 20.54 25.86
N LEU A 999 24.43 19.91 24.88
CA LEU A 999 24.46 20.37 23.49
C LEU A 999 23.66 19.46 22.56
N ILE A 1000 23.03 20.09 21.58
CA ILE A 1000 22.42 19.47 20.40
C ILE A 1000 23.31 19.85 19.22
N ILE A 1001 23.74 18.89 18.40
CA ILE A 1001 24.62 19.15 17.24
C ILE A 1001 23.78 19.01 15.98
N THR A 1002 23.48 20.12 15.30
CA THR A 1002 22.59 20.17 14.13
C THR A 1002 23.40 20.27 12.84
N ALA A 1003 23.28 19.26 11.99
CA ALA A 1003 23.86 19.18 10.65
C ALA A 1003 22.85 19.63 9.57
N HIS A 1004 23.02 19.14 8.34
CA HIS A 1004 22.26 19.55 7.15
C HIS A 1004 22.04 18.36 6.19
N ASN A 1005 21.11 18.50 5.24
CA ASN A 1005 20.70 17.48 4.27
C ASN A 1005 21.79 17.04 3.25
N HIS A 1006 22.92 17.73 3.13
CA HIS A 1006 24.08 17.22 2.38
C HIS A 1006 24.78 16.10 3.20
N PHE A 1007 24.26 14.88 3.09
CA PHE A 1007 24.56 13.79 4.03
C PHE A 1007 26.03 13.36 4.05
N ASP A 1008 26.79 13.45 2.96
CA ASP A 1008 28.17 12.95 2.95
C ASP A 1008 29.08 13.74 3.89
N SER A 1009 29.15 15.06 3.74
CA SER A 1009 29.93 15.90 4.66
C SER A 1009 29.33 15.94 6.07
N ALA A 1010 28.00 15.91 6.21
CA ALA A 1010 27.35 15.78 7.52
C ALA A 1010 27.76 14.50 8.24
N ASN A 1011 27.80 13.36 7.54
CA ASN A 1011 28.20 12.07 8.06
C ASN A 1011 29.67 12.06 8.51
N GLU A 1012 30.59 12.66 7.75
CA GLU A 1012 32.00 12.75 8.15
C GLU A 1012 32.20 13.62 9.39
N VAL A 1013 31.57 14.79 9.43
CA VAL A 1013 31.60 15.73 10.56
C VAL A 1013 31.01 15.07 11.81
N MET A 1014 29.85 14.42 11.69
CA MET A 1014 29.18 13.76 12.81
C MET A 1014 29.95 12.53 13.33
N LYS A 1015 30.57 11.73 12.45
CA LYS A 1015 31.51 10.66 12.86
C LYS A 1015 32.64 11.22 13.72
N LYS A 1016 33.26 12.33 13.28
CA LYS A 1016 34.39 12.97 13.95
C LYS A 1016 33.99 13.53 15.32
N ILE A 1017 32.86 14.23 15.39
CA ILE A 1017 32.33 14.83 16.62
C ILE A 1017 31.93 13.73 17.62
N ALA A 1018 31.15 12.75 17.18
CA ALA A 1018 30.73 11.64 18.03
C ALA A 1018 31.94 10.92 18.67
N SER A 1019 32.96 10.60 17.86
CA SER A 1019 34.19 9.93 18.32
C SER A 1019 35.01 10.78 19.29
N ALA A 1020 35.23 12.06 18.97
CA ALA A 1020 36.13 12.92 19.73
C ALA A 1020 35.46 13.63 20.94
N CYS A 1021 34.14 13.48 21.10
CA CYS A 1021 33.34 13.94 22.25
C CYS A 1021 32.61 12.77 22.94
N ALA A 1022 33.06 11.53 22.74
CA ALA A 1022 32.49 10.33 23.37
C ALA A 1022 32.34 10.50 24.90
N GLY A 1023 31.20 10.05 25.44
CA GLY A 1023 30.87 10.23 26.85
C GLY A 1023 30.06 11.51 27.19
N GLU A 1024 30.07 12.57 26.37
CA GLU A 1024 29.26 13.78 26.62
C GLU A 1024 27.73 13.56 26.53
N ARG A 1025 27.29 12.42 25.96
CA ARG A 1025 25.89 12.08 25.67
C ARG A 1025 25.17 13.21 24.91
N LEU A 1026 25.80 13.67 23.83
CA LEU A 1026 25.27 14.69 22.91
C LEU A 1026 23.93 14.24 22.30
N LEU A 1027 23.11 15.20 21.86
CA LEU A 1027 21.96 14.91 20.99
C LEU A 1027 22.34 15.22 19.53
N LEU A 1028 22.46 14.18 18.70
CA LEU A 1028 22.90 14.28 17.31
C LEU A 1028 21.70 14.50 16.38
N ASN A 1029 21.69 15.64 15.69
CA ASN A 1029 20.57 16.15 14.91
C ASN A 1029 20.99 16.41 13.43
N TRP A 1030 20.28 15.95 12.40
CA TRP A 1030 19.18 15.00 12.38
C TRP A 1030 19.55 13.71 11.65
N VAL A 1031 18.73 12.70 11.88
CA VAL A 1031 18.83 11.36 11.30
C VAL A 1031 17.61 11.11 10.42
N GLU A 1032 17.83 10.66 9.20
CA GLU A 1032 16.81 10.31 8.21
C GLU A 1032 17.08 8.90 7.66
N SER A 1033 16.11 8.34 6.94
CA SER A 1033 16.23 7.04 6.24
C SER A 1033 17.44 6.95 5.27
N ALA A 1034 18.01 8.09 4.86
CA ALA A 1034 19.22 8.15 4.03
C ALA A 1034 20.54 7.98 4.83
N ASN A 1035 20.62 8.47 6.08
CA ASN A 1035 21.88 8.49 6.86
C ASN A 1035 21.86 7.63 8.14
N TYR A 1036 20.71 7.07 8.55
CA TYR A 1036 20.52 6.44 9.86
C TYR A 1036 21.58 5.39 10.24
N ARG A 1037 21.99 4.50 9.32
CA ARG A 1037 23.01 3.47 9.60
C ARG A 1037 24.32 4.09 10.11
N THR A 1038 24.71 5.23 9.54
CA THR A 1038 25.93 5.96 9.89
C THR A 1038 25.81 6.65 11.24
N ILE A 1039 24.76 7.46 11.44
CA ILE A 1039 24.62 8.25 12.66
C ILE A 1039 24.26 7.36 13.86
N ALA A 1040 23.42 6.35 13.67
CA ALA A 1040 23.15 5.33 14.69
C ALA A 1040 24.44 4.57 15.07
N GLY A 1041 25.22 4.12 14.09
CA GLY A 1041 26.48 3.41 14.35
C GLY A 1041 27.44 4.19 15.27
N VAL A 1042 27.60 5.50 15.04
CA VAL A 1042 28.46 6.33 15.90
C VAL A 1042 27.79 6.77 17.20
N ALA A 1043 26.47 6.98 17.23
CA ALA A 1043 25.74 7.27 18.46
C ALA A 1043 25.79 6.08 19.45
N LEU A 1044 25.64 4.86 18.93
CA LEU A 1044 25.78 3.63 19.70
C LEU A 1044 27.21 3.46 20.23
N ALA A 1045 28.21 3.58 19.35
CA ALA A 1045 29.62 3.38 19.69
C ALA A 1045 30.18 4.38 20.72
N TYR A 1046 29.71 5.63 20.69
CA TYR A 1046 30.27 6.73 21.52
C TYR A 1046 29.34 7.27 22.61
N GLY A 1047 28.16 6.64 22.79
CA GLY A 1047 27.27 6.93 23.92
C GLY A 1047 26.36 8.14 23.75
N HIS A 1048 25.98 8.49 22.52
CA HIS A 1048 25.15 9.67 22.22
C HIS A 1048 23.68 9.32 21.95
N CYS A 1049 22.85 10.35 21.91
CA CYS A 1049 21.44 10.30 21.53
C CYS A 1049 21.25 10.78 20.09
N VAL A 1050 20.13 10.42 19.46
CA VAL A 1050 19.81 10.75 18.07
C VAL A 1050 18.45 11.44 17.96
N VAL A 1051 18.33 12.35 17.00
CA VAL A 1051 17.04 12.90 16.54
C VAL A 1051 16.63 12.21 15.25
N ALA A 1052 15.56 11.42 15.31
CA ALA A 1052 14.91 10.78 14.18
C ALA A 1052 13.98 11.79 13.48
N GLN A 1053 14.47 12.43 12.41
CA GLN A 1053 13.66 13.34 11.61
C GLN A 1053 12.94 12.59 10.49
N SER A 1054 11.63 12.81 10.41
CA SER A 1054 10.80 12.37 9.30
C SER A 1054 10.08 13.57 8.68
N PRO A 1055 9.88 13.61 7.35
CA PRO A 1055 8.84 14.45 6.75
C PRO A 1055 7.50 14.22 7.45
N ILE A 1056 6.57 15.18 7.32
CA ILE A 1056 5.35 15.33 8.13
C ILE A 1056 4.34 14.17 7.87
N ASP A 1057 4.68 12.98 8.37
CA ASP A 1057 3.98 11.71 8.16
C ASP A 1057 4.25 10.74 9.34
N VAL A 1058 3.19 10.13 9.86
CA VAL A 1058 3.22 9.27 11.05
C VAL A 1058 3.87 7.91 10.76
N ASN A 1059 3.74 7.38 9.55
CA ASN A 1059 4.28 6.09 9.14
C ASN A 1059 5.78 6.17 8.88
N MET A 1060 6.26 7.24 8.24
CA MET A 1060 7.69 7.51 8.06
C MET A 1060 8.40 7.68 9.42
N CYS A 1061 7.76 8.40 10.36
CA CYS A 1061 8.23 8.51 11.73
C CYS A 1061 8.37 7.13 12.39
N LYS A 1062 7.28 6.33 12.38
CA LYS A 1062 7.26 4.96 12.90
C LYS A 1062 8.34 4.07 12.26
N GLN A 1063 8.47 4.11 10.93
CA GLN A 1063 9.45 3.34 10.18
C GLN A 1063 10.88 3.70 10.58
N LEU A 1064 11.21 4.99 10.70
CA LEU A 1064 12.55 5.43 11.09
C LEU A 1064 12.89 5.03 12.54
N ASN A 1065 11.94 5.12 13.46
CA ASN A 1065 12.12 4.66 14.84
C ASN A 1065 12.38 3.14 14.91
N ILE A 1066 11.68 2.34 14.09
CA ILE A 1066 11.91 0.90 13.95
C ILE A 1066 13.31 0.64 13.36
N LEU A 1067 13.74 1.38 12.34
CA LEU A 1067 15.10 1.26 11.77
C LEU A 1067 16.20 1.59 12.79
N LEU A 1068 15.98 2.58 13.67
CA LEU A 1068 16.91 2.92 14.75
C LEU A 1068 16.93 1.86 15.87
N ALA A 1069 15.78 1.30 16.22
CA ALA A 1069 15.69 0.18 17.16
C ALA A 1069 16.38 -1.08 16.61
N ASN A 1070 16.24 -1.37 15.32
CA ASN A 1070 16.93 -2.47 14.64
C ASN A 1070 18.45 -2.24 14.56
N MET A 1071 18.90 -0.99 14.44
CA MET A 1071 20.30 -0.57 14.64
C MET A 1071 20.76 -0.65 16.12
N SER A 1072 19.97 -1.26 17.01
CA SER A 1072 20.24 -1.43 18.44
C SER A 1072 20.43 -0.14 19.23
N ILE A 1073 19.84 0.99 18.77
CA ILE A 1073 19.83 2.23 19.55
C ILE A 1073 18.89 2.06 20.75
N PRO A 1074 19.36 2.28 22.00
CA PRO A 1074 18.51 2.25 23.17
C PRO A 1074 17.39 3.28 23.10
N ARG A 1075 16.18 2.89 23.51
CA ARG A 1075 14.98 3.74 23.44
C ARG A 1075 15.10 5.02 24.30
N ASP A 1076 15.91 4.99 25.37
CA ASP A 1076 16.27 6.17 26.19
C ASP A 1076 17.20 7.17 25.48
N ARG A 1077 17.42 7.03 24.17
CA ARG A 1077 18.32 7.84 23.32
C ARG A 1077 17.72 8.29 21.99
N ILE A 1078 16.44 8.01 21.70
CA ILE A 1078 15.77 8.39 20.44
C ILE A 1078 14.76 9.51 20.71
N VAL A 1079 14.95 10.67 20.08
CA VAL A 1079 13.98 11.78 20.04
C VAL A 1079 13.42 11.88 18.62
N ILE A 1080 12.13 12.16 18.45
CA ILE A 1080 11.51 12.37 17.12
C ILE A 1080 11.58 13.85 16.74
N ASP A 1081 11.89 14.17 15.48
CA ASP A 1081 11.55 15.45 14.85
C ASP A 1081 10.51 15.19 13.74
N PRO A 1082 9.24 15.58 13.91
CA PRO A 1082 8.19 15.35 12.91
C PRO A 1082 8.23 16.38 11.76
N LEU A 1083 9.36 17.09 11.62
CA LEU A 1083 9.62 18.23 10.76
C LEU A 1083 8.74 19.45 11.09
N ALA A 1084 9.33 20.39 11.80
CA ALA A 1084 8.73 21.69 12.07
C ALA A 1084 8.37 22.45 10.78
N SER A 1085 7.28 23.20 10.81
CA SER A 1085 6.89 24.20 9.81
C SER A 1085 6.60 25.53 10.49
N ALA A 1086 6.81 26.65 9.79
CA ALA A 1086 6.46 27.98 10.28
C ALA A 1086 4.95 28.24 10.25
N LEU A 1087 4.48 29.20 11.06
CA LEU A 1087 3.11 29.72 11.01
C LEU A 1087 2.66 30.02 9.57
N GLY A 1088 1.55 29.41 9.19
CA GLY A 1088 1.05 29.28 7.82
C GLY A 1088 0.55 27.84 7.59
N TYR A 1089 0.16 27.50 6.36
CA TYR A 1089 -0.43 26.20 5.98
C TYR A 1089 0.34 24.98 6.53
N GLY A 1090 1.68 24.99 6.45
CA GLY A 1090 2.51 23.88 6.95
C GLY A 1090 2.42 23.63 8.46
N LEU A 1091 2.11 24.65 9.27
CA LEU A 1091 1.98 24.50 10.72
C LEU A 1091 0.83 23.55 11.10
N GLU A 1092 -0.28 23.60 10.36
CA GLU A 1092 -1.45 22.75 10.59
C GLU A 1092 -1.11 21.28 10.32
N TYR A 1093 -0.30 20.99 9.30
CA TYR A 1093 0.23 19.64 9.04
C TYR A 1093 1.16 19.16 10.16
N THR A 1094 2.16 19.96 10.56
CA THR A 1094 3.08 19.60 11.65
C THR A 1094 2.30 19.37 12.95
N TYR A 1095 1.35 20.24 13.30
CA TYR A 1095 0.47 20.08 14.48
C TYR A 1095 -0.32 18.77 14.40
N SER A 1096 -1.03 18.53 13.29
CA SER A 1096 -1.87 17.35 13.10
C SER A 1096 -1.07 16.04 13.08
N VAL A 1097 0.21 16.07 12.69
CA VAL A 1097 1.11 14.90 12.79
C VAL A 1097 1.66 14.73 14.20
N MET A 1098 2.05 15.80 14.88
CA MET A 1098 2.45 15.74 16.30
C MET A 1098 1.33 15.17 17.19
N GLU A 1099 0.10 15.65 17.01
CA GLU A 1099 -1.08 15.16 17.73
C GLU A 1099 -1.36 13.69 17.41
N ARG A 1100 -1.37 13.29 16.13
CA ARG A 1100 -1.54 11.89 15.74
C ARG A 1100 -0.42 10.98 16.27
N ILE A 1101 0.84 11.42 16.26
CA ILE A 1101 1.96 10.68 16.90
C ILE A 1101 1.68 10.49 18.39
N ARG A 1102 1.25 11.54 19.10
CA ARG A 1102 1.01 11.49 20.54
C ARG A 1102 -0.21 10.63 20.91
N LEU A 1103 -1.32 10.76 20.17
CA LEU A 1103 -2.52 9.92 20.32
C LEU A 1103 -2.24 8.45 20.00
N THR A 1104 -1.57 8.15 18.88
CA THR A 1104 -1.26 6.76 18.46
C THR A 1104 -0.33 6.08 19.46
N CYS A 1105 0.62 6.82 20.04
CA CYS A 1105 1.40 6.34 21.18
C CYS A 1105 0.53 6.04 22.42
N LEU A 1106 -0.31 6.98 22.86
CA LEU A 1106 -1.12 6.82 24.07
C LEU A 1106 -2.21 5.74 23.91
N GLY A 1107 -2.56 5.40 22.66
CA GLY A 1107 -3.42 4.27 22.28
C GLY A 1107 -2.69 2.92 22.12
N GLY A 1108 -1.37 2.84 22.34
CA GLY A 1108 -0.63 1.57 22.38
C GLY A 1108 0.61 1.45 21.49
N ASP A 1109 0.85 2.37 20.55
CA ASP A 1109 1.95 2.21 19.58
C ASP A 1109 3.31 2.63 20.13
N ASN A 1110 4.03 1.63 20.65
CA ASN A 1110 5.36 1.83 21.21
C ASN A 1110 6.46 2.15 20.16
N ALA A 1111 6.19 2.12 18.85
CA ALA A 1111 7.13 2.64 17.86
C ALA A 1111 7.04 4.17 17.69
N LEU A 1112 6.05 4.81 18.32
CA LEU A 1112 5.84 6.27 18.33
C LEU A 1112 5.98 6.88 19.73
N SER A 1113 6.27 6.08 20.76
CA SER A 1113 6.32 6.52 22.17
C SER A 1113 7.59 7.29 22.56
N PHE A 1114 8.10 8.17 21.70
CA PHE A 1114 9.32 8.96 21.95
C PHE A 1114 9.02 10.46 22.18
N PRO A 1115 9.91 11.20 22.86
CA PRO A 1115 9.77 12.64 23.00
C PRO A 1115 10.01 13.36 21.66
N MET A 1116 9.39 14.52 21.47
CA MET A 1116 9.45 15.30 20.22
C MET A 1116 10.31 16.57 20.36
N ILE A 1117 11.19 16.84 19.39
CA ILE A 1117 12.00 18.05 19.25
C ILE A 1117 11.62 18.81 17.98
N LEU A 1118 11.43 20.13 18.07
CA LEU A 1118 10.99 20.98 16.95
C LEU A 1118 11.98 22.12 16.68
N MET A 1119 12.47 22.22 15.44
CA MET A 1119 13.41 23.24 14.94
C MET A 1119 12.75 24.60 14.64
N VAL A 1120 11.94 25.12 15.55
CA VAL A 1120 11.07 26.29 15.30
C VAL A 1120 11.84 27.52 14.84
N GLY A 1121 13.01 27.81 15.40
CA GLY A 1121 13.83 28.96 15.03
C GLY A 1121 14.31 28.92 13.56
N GLN A 1122 14.72 27.74 13.07
CA GLN A 1122 15.11 27.53 11.67
C GLN A 1122 13.97 27.91 10.71
N GLU A 1123 12.76 27.50 11.06
CA GLU A 1123 11.58 27.59 10.21
C GLU A 1123 10.93 28.97 10.28
N ALA A 1124 10.70 29.51 11.48
CA ALA A 1124 10.08 30.82 11.66
C ALA A 1124 10.92 31.95 11.03
N TRP A 1125 12.25 31.91 11.18
CA TRP A 1125 13.15 32.99 10.75
C TRP A 1125 13.61 32.94 9.28
N LYS A 1126 13.25 31.91 8.52
CA LYS A 1126 13.46 31.87 7.05
C LYS A 1126 12.29 32.42 6.23
N THR A 1127 11.12 32.60 6.86
CA THR A 1127 9.89 33.15 6.25
C THR A 1127 10.07 34.54 5.65
N LYS A 1128 9.14 34.94 4.77
CA LYS A 1128 9.05 36.31 4.24
C LYS A 1128 8.60 37.27 5.33
N GLU A 1129 7.68 36.83 6.18
CA GLU A 1129 6.96 37.61 7.18
C GLU A 1129 7.92 38.09 8.29
N SER A 1130 8.86 37.23 8.71
CA SER A 1130 9.92 37.57 9.68
C SER A 1130 11.06 38.44 9.14
N ARG A 1131 11.01 38.84 7.86
CA ARG A 1131 12.15 39.48 7.16
C ARG A 1131 11.81 40.68 6.27
N ALA A 1132 10.63 40.72 5.64
CA ALA A 1132 10.27 41.72 4.65
C ALA A 1132 10.04 43.12 5.26
N ALA A 1133 10.48 44.16 4.56
CA ALA A 1133 10.49 45.51 5.10
C ALA A 1133 9.10 46.13 5.20
N GLU A 1134 8.92 47.04 6.16
CA GLU A 1134 7.66 47.76 6.39
C GLU A 1134 7.29 48.68 5.21
N ALA A 1135 8.26 49.09 4.40
CA ALA A 1135 8.03 49.85 3.18
C ALA A 1135 7.38 49.00 2.06
N ASP A 1136 7.73 47.71 1.98
CA ASP A 1136 7.22 46.78 0.97
C ASP A 1136 5.82 46.26 1.37
N PHE A 1137 5.58 46.06 2.67
CA PHE A 1137 4.35 45.51 3.23
C PHE A 1137 3.81 46.37 4.40
N PRO A 1138 3.35 47.61 4.15
CA PRO A 1138 2.97 48.56 5.21
C PRO A 1138 1.77 48.12 6.05
N THR A 1139 0.90 47.25 5.52
CA THR A 1139 -0.23 46.67 6.26
C THR A 1139 0.19 45.61 7.28
N TRP A 1140 1.40 45.03 7.14
CA TRP A 1140 1.91 43.99 8.04
C TRP A 1140 2.53 44.56 9.34
N GLY A 1141 2.50 45.88 9.54
CA GLY A 1141 2.99 46.53 10.76
C GLY A 1141 4.49 46.32 11.04
N ASN A 1142 4.89 46.60 12.28
CA ASN A 1142 6.31 46.71 12.64
C ASN A 1142 7.07 45.38 12.56
N LEU A 1143 8.13 45.35 11.74
CA LEU A 1143 8.93 44.16 11.44
C LEU A 1143 9.60 43.56 12.70
N ASN A 1144 10.18 44.41 13.56
CA ASN A 1144 10.84 43.93 14.79
C ASN A 1144 9.87 43.15 15.68
N LYS A 1145 8.67 43.70 15.92
CA LYS A 1145 7.61 42.99 16.67
C LYS A 1145 7.08 41.77 15.93
N ARG A 1146 6.79 41.91 14.62
CA ARG A 1146 6.19 40.84 13.80
C ARG A 1146 7.08 39.61 13.75
N ALA A 1147 8.38 39.76 13.53
CA ALA A 1147 9.31 38.64 13.38
C ALA A 1147 9.43 37.80 14.68
N VAL A 1148 9.54 38.46 15.83
CA VAL A 1148 9.56 37.80 17.14
C VAL A 1148 8.22 37.13 17.45
N LEU A 1149 7.10 37.79 17.13
CA LEU A 1149 5.77 37.19 17.25
C LEU A 1149 5.58 35.99 16.31
N TRP A 1150 6.20 35.97 15.13
CA TRP A 1150 6.10 34.84 14.20
C TRP A 1150 6.70 33.56 14.78
N GLU A 1151 7.86 33.66 15.44
CA GLU A 1151 8.47 32.54 16.16
C GLU A 1151 7.64 32.11 17.36
N ILE A 1152 7.10 33.04 18.15
CA ILE A 1152 6.24 32.74 19.31
C ILE A 1152 4.95 32.02 18.87
N GLN A 1153 4.29 32.51 17.83
CA GLN A 1153 3.06 31.91 17.29
C GLN A 1153 3.31 30.60 16.53
N THR A 1154 4.53 30.36 16.04
CA THR A 1154 4.93 29.04 15.53
C THR A 1154 5.16 28.05 16.69
N ALA A 1155 5.83 28.48 17.76
CA ALA A 1155 6.13 27.62 18.90
C ALA A 1155 4.89 27.25 19.75
N MET A 1156 3.92 28.16 19.89
CA MET A 1156 2.76 27.97 20.77
C MET A 1156 1.89 26.74 20.43
N PRO A 1157 1.48 26.50 19.17
CA PRO A 1157 0.75 25.30 18.80
C PRO A 1157 1.56 24.01 19.04
N PHE A 1158 2.88 24.02 18.80
CA PHE A 1158 3.71 22.84 19.05
C PHE A 1158 3.89 22.54 20.55
N VAL A 1159 3.85 23.54 21.44
CA VAL A 1159 3.73 23.30 22.89
C VAL A 1159 2.43 22.55 23.21
N GLN A 1160 1.32 22.88 22.53
CA GLN A 1160 0.00 22.28 22.76
C GLN A 1160 -0.14 20.88 22.16
N ALA A 1161 0.41 20.62 20.96
CA ALA A 1161 0.53 19.28 20.38
C ALA A 1161 1.63 18.42 21.04
N GLY A 1162 2.38 18.98 22.00
CA GLY A 1162 3.22 18.23 22.92
C GLY A 1162 4.67 18.07 22.50
N ALA A 1163 5.32 19.12 21.97
CA ALA A 1163 6.77 19.20 21.88
C ALA A 1163 7.40 19.03 23.27
N ASP A 1164 8.41 18.16 23.38
CA ASP A 1164 9.22 17.98 24.59
C ASP A 1164 10.45 18.91 24.58
N LEU A 1165 10.94 19.32 23.40
CA LEU A 1165 12.02 20.31 23.24
C LEU A 1165 11.76 21.26 22.07
N LEU A 1166 11.99 22.56 22.28
CA LEU A 1166 11.89 23.60 21.25
C LEU A 1166 13.25 24.28 21.08
N VAL A 1167 13.73 24.36 19.83
CA VAL A 1167 14.90 25.17 19.46
C VAL A 1167 14.41 26.50 18.87
N LEU A 1168 14.80 27.60 19.49
CA LEU A 1168 14.44 28.97 19.11
C LEU A 1168 15.70 29.77 18.76
N ASN A 1169 15.55 30.88 18.03
CA ASN A 1169 16.66 31.72 17.60
C ASN A 1169 16.68 33.09 18.31
N HIS A 1170 15.58 33.53 18.93
CA HIS A 1170 15.49 34.86 19.56
C HIS A 1170 15.20 34.80 21.08
N PRO A 1171 15.93 35.58 21.93
CA PRO A 1171 15.82 35.49 23.38
C PRO A 1171 14.48 36.01 23.94
N GLU A 1172 13.82 36.95 23.27
CA GLU A 1172 12.47 37.38 23.69
C GLU A 1172 11.43 36.26 23.47
N SER A 1173 11.58 35.46 22.41
CA SER A 1173 10.73 34.30 22.13
C SER A 1173 10.90 33.23 23.20
N LEU A 1174 12.15 32.92 23.55
CA LEU A 1174 12.51 32.03 24.67
C LEU A 1174 11.82 32.49 25.98
N ALA A 1175 11.95 33.78 26.31
CA ALA A 1175 11.35 34.34 27.51
C ALA A 1175 9.80 34.38 27.46
N ALA A 1176 9.20 34.53 26.28
CA ALA A 1176 7.75 34.47 26.10
C ALA A 1176 7.21 33.05 26.26
N ILE A 1177 7.76 32.08 25.54
CA ILE A 1177 7.32 30.68 25.58
C ILE A 1177 7.52 30.09 26.98
N ARG A 1178 8.63 30.41 27.69
CA ARG A 1178 8.82 30.03 29.09
C ARG A 1178 7.69 30.52 30.00
N ARG A 1179 7.29 31.79 29.87
CA ARG A 1179 6.17 32.35 30.65
C ARG A 1179 4.84 31.67 30.30
N THR A 1180 4.63 31.26 29.05
CA THR A 1180 3.42 30.53 28.64
C THR A 1180 3.40 29.11 29.20
N ILE A 1181 4.49 28.35 29.09
CA ILE A 1181 4.61 26.99 29.67
C ILE A 1181 4.40 27.04 31.20
N HIS A 1182 5.02 28.00 31.90
CA HIS A 1182 4.84 28.17 33.35
C HIS A 1182 3.39 28.49 33.74
N LYS A 1183 2.63 29.21 32.89
CA LYS A 1183 1.20 29.48 33.11
C LYS A 1183 0.35 28.24 32.89
N LEU A 1184 0.56 27.51 31.79
CA LEU A 1184 -0.19 26.29 31.49
C LEU A 1184 0.05 25.21 32.55
N ALA A 1185 1.28 25.09 33.06
CA ALA A 1185 1.63 24.19 34.15
C ALA A 1185 1.15 24.65 35.54
N ALA A 1186 0.77 25.91 35.74
CA ALA A 1186 0.31 26.40 37.05
C ALA A 1186 -0.99 25.72 37.50
N ASN A 1187 -1.87 25.37 36.55
CA ASN A 1187 -3.14 24.67 36.79
C ASN A 1187 -2.96 23.26 37.39
N GLN A 1188 -1.74 22.71 37.38
CA GLN A 1188 -1.39 21.45 38.05
C GLN A 1188 -1.43 21.53 39.59
N LYS A 1189 -1.67 22.72 40.17
CA LYS A 1189 -1.71 22.94 41.63
C LYS A 1189 -3.08 23.32 42.20
N GLU A 1190 -4.10 23.45 41.36
CA GLU A 1190 -5.47 23.82 41.78
C GLU A 1190 -6.49 22.68 41.66
N ASN A 1191 -6.05 21.48 41.24
CA ASN A 1191 -6.83 20.24 41.16
C ASN A 1191 -6.28 19.17 42.12
#